data_AF-A0A847JMA1-F1
#
_entry.id   AF-A0A847JMA1-F1
#
_cell.length_a   1.000
_cell.length_b   1.000
_cell.length_c   1.000
_cell.angle_alpha   90.00
_cell.angle_beta   90.00
_cell.angle_gamma   90.00
#
_symmetry.space_group_name_H-M   'P 1'
#
loop_
_entity.id
_entity.type
_entity.pdbx_description
1 polymer ?
#
loop_
_entity_poly.entity_id
_entity_poly.type
_entity_poly.pdbx_seq_one_letter_code
_entity_poly.pdbx_strand_id
1 'polypeptide(L)'
;MNIIILILIVFSAISVMTGARVIIKRRKIKCESKKEEEKAQEEQEKLAKKAVEELQKPPDVEEKAKEETESAANKAEDDEAKRAVEERLRKEREESIIKEKERLEKIKAEEEKIEREAREKSNKEKAERERLEAEKKKYRKEREAKAREEEKTRLGEINQREEEEKPESARKPSPGERGGRPRGPTKRDEIEQLQEKKTRTLRPEIVCWNKEWEWIVGIEVPEKFASPNVIQNGESIKPHDSDEARYSLRYIKGIVKVTWNEGEQDREIKIPVMEDGRSYLIFKMRKNWKGLGRVVRRPTAGYYLAIVPCEWKRDEEMSGSAPIAPENVQISGYKAHFFALRQNENTSIAFIDANGGRIPVKSGSSSFQLIGKELPDSSEDMGPLFGEEPPCIKATDEQIWDNVGVIVIGEEGSGRNRWRTQFSPQESMIDQKMPDDLANRQSGWYFVRIYDKDNNLLDSMDFRFSAGLKSIQIMNPRCLPEKGGYCDVEVKFNHQVNCNIEPESEMEQGFEISRGSSLTIITIPPKPYCDKTHWTVVDADDKTKVNAKTKITILIERVWWNAGDLNGAPANWRDRIIALSRQDFTATSEKALWLKFPRKRWVTKIEVGFNRDRSRPYNVDVEKEVMAVPLRDFCDAEEIENRQEQFTMKIWFLPEETHTYEAIVLRIPAELPRVELKQQGEQLPTSKENNVIAFNAIVKCPGRHHHGKLRQGRGFNKGEIDGAGLTMKQAKNFHLAYDKRRNSSHLWNINRLKAITERCNKHGKLSS
;
A
#
# COMPACT_ATOMS: atom_id res chain seq x y z
N MET A 1 -35.52 12.16 6.62
CA MET A 1 -35.21 10.71 6.62
C MET A 1 -34.76 10.33 8.02
N ASN A 2 -35.38 9.36 8.68
CA ASN A 2 -35.15 9.07 10.10
C ASN A 2 -33.74 8.49 10.34
N ILE A 3 -32.98 9.03 11.30
CA ILE A 3 -31.63 8.58 11.69
C ILE A 3 -31.59 7.06 11.95
N ILE A 4 -32.68 6.51 12.46
CA ILE A 4 -32.84 5.07 12.71
C ILE A 4 -32.81 4.24 11.41
N ILE A 5 -33.35 4.75 10.30
CA ILE A 5 -33.31 4.06 8.99
C ILE A 5 -31.87 4.06 8.45
N LEU A 6 -31.13 5.13 8.68
CA LEU A 6 -29.72 5.25 8.27
C LEU A 6 -28.83 4.28 9.04
N ILE A 7 -29.06 4.14 10.34
CA ILE A 7 -28.35 3.18 11.20
C ILE A 7 -28.66 1.73 10.76
N LEU A 8 -29.91 1.42 10.40
CA LEU A 8 -30.31 0.09 9.93
C LEU A 8 -29.71 -0.27 8.55
N ILE A 9 -29.56 0.71 7.65
CA ILE A 9 -28.90 0.52 6.35
C ILE A 9 -27.39 0.28 6.54
N VAL A 10 -26.75 1.01 7.47
CA VAL A 10 -25.33 0.86 7.79
C VAL A 10 -25.06 -0.52 8.41
N PHE A 11 -25.90 -1.00 9.34
CA PHE A 11 -25.71 -2.33 9.93
C PHE A 11 -25.98 -3.50 8.94
N SER A 12 -26.93 -3.32 8.02
CA SER A 12 -27.15 -4.25 6.90
C SER A 12 -25.92 -4.34 5.99
N ALA A 13 -25.37 -3.19 5.59
CA ALA A 13 -24.17 -3.12 4.76
C ALA A 13 -22.95 -3.74 5.45
N ILE A 14 -22.76 -3.52 6.75
CA ILE A 14 -21.67 -4.12 7.53
C ILE A 14 -21.81 -5.65 7.58
N SER A 15 -23.03 -6.17 7.71
CA SER A 15 -23.31 -7.62 7.79
C SER A 15 -23.12 -8.34 6.44
N VAL A 16 -23.47 -7.67 5.33
CA VAL A 16 -23.20 -8.18 3.97
C VAL A 16 -21.69 -8.14 3.67
N MET A 17 -21.00 -7.09 4.11
CA MET A 17 -19.54 -6.94 3.96
C MET A 17 -18.75 -7.99 4.75
N THR A 18 -19.18 -8.34 5.97
CA THR A 18 -18.57 -9.44 6.74
C THR A 18 -18.85 -10.80 6.10
N GLY A 19 -20.06 -11.04 5.59
CA GLY A 19 -20.38 -12.26 4.83
C GLY A 19 -19.53 -12.42 3.56
N ALA A 20 -19.38 -11.34 2.77
CA ALA A 20 -18.55 -11.34 1.57
C ALA A 20 -17.06 -11.58 1.88
N ARG A 21 -16.52 -10.95 2.94
CA ARG A 21 -15.13 -11.18 3.38
C ARG A 21 -14.87 -12.63 3.79
N VAL A 22 -15.84 -13.28 4.45
CA VAL A 22 -15.72 -14.70 4.83
C VAL A 22 -15.75 -15.62 3.59
N ILE A 23 -16.58 -15.32 2.59
CA ILE A 23 -16.65 -16.08 1.33
C ILE A 23 -15.36 -15.93 0.53
N ILE A 24 -14.81 -14.71 0.44
CA ILE A 24 -13.54 -14.43 -0.24
C ILE A 24 -12.38 -15.14 0.47
N LYS A 25 -12.35 -15.10 1.80
CA LYS A 25 -11.33 -15.81 2.60
C LYS A 25 -11.43 -17.34 2.43
N ARG A 26 -12.64 -17.89 2.40
CA ARG A 26 -12.88 -19.32 2.08
C ARG A 26 -12.41 -19.71 0.68
N ARG A 27 -12.66 -18.89 -0.34
CA ARG A 27 -12.19 -19.15 -1.72
C ARG A 27 -10.67 -19.09 -1.83
N LYS A 28 -10.03 -18.14 -1.13
CA LYS A 28 -8.59 -18.01 -1.10
C LYS A 28 -7.91 -19.23 -0.47
N ILE A 29 -8.38 -19.64 0.72
CA ILE A 29 -7.84 -20.83 1.41
C ILE A 29 -8.03 -22.10 0.58
N LYS A 30 -9.18 -22.28 -0.07
CA LYS A 30 -9.45 -23.45 -0.94
C LYS A 30 -8.59 -23.45 -2.21
N CYS A 31 -8.21 -22.29 -2.73
CA CYS A 31 -7.34 -22.17 -3.90
C CYS A 31 -5.87 -22.38 -3.53
N GLU A 32 -5.46 -21.90 -2.35
CA GLU A 32 -4.13 -22.14 -1.78
C GLU A 32 -3.93 -23.63 -1.45
N SER A 33 -4.92 -24.29 -0.83
CA SER A 33 -4.83 -25.73 -0.53
C SER A 33 -4.75 -26.59 -1.79
N LYS A 34 -5.50 -26.23 -2.85
CA LYS A 34 -5.47 -26.95 -4.13
C LYS A 34 -4.12 -26.77 -4.85
N LYS A 35 -3.51 -25.58 -4.76
CA LYS A 35 -2.17 -25.32 -5.29
C LYS A 35 -1.09 -26.10 -4.54
N GLU A 36 -1.22 -26.26 -3.22
CA GLU A 36 -0.29 -27.07 -2.43
C GLU A 36 -0.44 -28.57 -2.76
N GLU A 37 -1.65 -29.07 -2.96
CA GLU A 37 -1.89 -30.45 -3.43
C GLU A 37 -1.30 -30.70 -4.82
N GLU A 38 -1.52 -29.82 -5.80
CA GLU A 38 -0.96 -29.96 -7.15
C GLU A 38 0.58 -29.95 -7.14
N LYS A 39 1.19 -29.12 -6.28
CA LYS A 39 2.65 -29.03 -6.14
C LYS A 39 3.24 -30.30 -5.49
N ALA A 40 2.55 -30.85 -4.49
CA ALA A 40 2.95 -32.11 -3.86
C ALA A 40 2.82 -33.32 -4.82
N GLN A 41 1.81 -33.30 -5.70
CA GLN A 41 1.63 -34.32 -6.74
C GLN A 41 2.72 -34.26 -7.81
N GLU A 42 3.10 -33.06 -8.25
CA GLU A 42 4.18 -32.86 -9.23
C GLU A 42 5.55 -33.28 -8.66
N GLU A 43 5.78 -33.06 -7.37
CA GLU A 43 7.00 -33.48 -6.67
C GLU A 43 7.07 -35.00 -6.49
N GLN A 44 5.95 -35.66 -6.17
CA GLN A 44 5.85 -37.13 -6.18
C GLN A 44 6.08 -37.73 -7.56
N GLU A 45 5.56 -37.11 -8.62
CA GLU A 45 5.76 -37.60 -10.00
C GLU A 45 7.23 -37.45 -10.44
N LYS A 46 7.92 -36.38 -10.03
CA LYS A 46 9.36 -36.20 -10.26
C LYS A 46 10.19 -37.24 -9.51
N LEU A 47 9.85 -37.54 -8.26
CA LEU A 47 10.52 -38.58 -7.47
C LEU A 47 10.29 -39.98 -8.07
N ALA A 48 9.08 -40.27 -8.55
CA ALA A 48 8.77 -41.53 -9.22
C ALA A 48 9.53 -41.70 -10.55
N LYS A 49 9.63 -40.64 -11.37
CA LYS A 49 10.42 -40.66 -12.62
C LYS A 49 11.90 -40.90 -12.35
N LYS A 50 12.45 -40.27 -11.30
CA LYS A 50 13.85 -40.44 -10.90
C LYS A 50 14.16 -41.86 -10.40
N ALA A 51 13.23 -42.48 -9.66
CA ALA A 51 13.37 -43.86 -9.21
C ALA A 51 13.32 -44.88 -10.37
N VAL A 52 12.50 -44.64 -11.38
CA VAL A 52 12.44 -45.49 -12.59
C VAL A 52 13.71 -45.36 -13.43
N GLU A 53 14.30 -44.17 -13.50
CA GLU A 53 15.58 -43.91 -14.20
C GLU A 53 16.78 -44.57 -13.47
N GLU A 54 16.73 -44.66 -12.14
CA GLU A 54 17.74 -45.37 -11.33
C GLU A 54 17.67 -46.90 -11.47
N LEU A 55 16.48 -47.45 -11.75
CA LEU A 55 16.24 -48.88 -11.95
C LEU A 55 16.57 -49.37 -13.38
N GLN A 56 16.83 -48.46 -14.34
CA GLN A 56 17.11 -48.80 -15.74
C GLN A 56 18.60 -48.75 -16.12
N LYS A 57 19.52 -48.54 -15.16
CA LYS A 57 20.96 -48.65 -15.44
C LYS A 57 21.39 -50.12 -15.48
N PRO A 58 21.98 -50.61 -16.60
CA PRO A 58 22.42 -51.99 -16.70
C PRO A 58 23.62 -52.24 -15.76
N PRO A 59 23.75 -53.45 -15.18
CA PRO A 59 24.90 -53.80 -14.37
C PRO A 59 26.07 -54.16 -15.30
N ASP A 60 27.11 -53.34 -15.29
CA ASP A 60 28.38 -53.70 -15.93
C ASP A 60 29.23 -54.56 -14.99
N VAL A 61 29.88 -55.53 -15.63
CA VAL A 61 30.54 -56.72 -15.11
C VAL A 61 32.01 -56.44 -14.78
N GLU A 62 32.60 -57.31 -13.92
CA GLU A 62 33.99 -57.37 -13.40
C GLU A 62 34.28 -56.40 -12.24
N GLU A 63 34.60 -56.84 -11.01
CA GLU A 63 35.51 -57.93 -10.63
C GLU A 63 35.18 -58.48 -9.22
N LYS A 64 35.24 -59.81 -9.07
CA LYS A 64 35.00 -60.57 -7.83
C LYS A 64 36.16 -60.42 -6.83
N ALA A 65 35.87 -60.38 -5.53
CA ALA A 65 36.01 -61.53 -4.62
C ALA A 65 36.22 -61.16 -3.13
N LYS A 66 35.61 -62.00 -2.26
CA LYS A 66 35.76 -62.16 -0.78
C LYS A 66 34.94 -61.15 0.04
N GLU A 67 34.01 -61.52 0.91
CA GLU A 67 33.77 -62.75 1.68
C GLU A 67 32.28 -62.82 2.02
N GLU A 68 31.59 -63.88 1.58
CA GLU A 68 30.34 -64.31 2.19
C GLU A 68 30.68 -65.18 3.40
N THR A 69 30.44 -64.68 4.62
CA THR A 69 29.93 -65.46 5.77
C THR A 69 29.66 -64.54 6.96
N GLU A 70 28.63 -63.68 6.89
CA GLU A 70 27.93 -63.14 8.08
C GLU A 70 26.62 -62.36 7.75
N SER A 71 25.99 -62.62 6.60
CA SER A 71 24.96 -61.73 6.03
C SER A 71 23.51 -62.24 6.14
N ALA A 72 23.18 -63.02 7.16
CA ALA A 72 21.78 -63.42 7.44
C ALA A 72 21.23 -62.82 8.75
N ALA A 73 22.07 -62.65 9.78
CA ALA A 73 21.62 -62.11 11.07
C ALA A 73 21.50 -60.57 11.08
N ASN A 74 22.45 -59.85 10.47
CA ASN A 74 22.45 -58.38 10.43
C ASN A 74 21.38 -57.78 9.50
N LYS A 75 20.89 -58.54 8.52
CA LYS A 75 19.83 -58.09 7.60
C LYS A 75 18.45 -58.16 8.28
N ALA A 76 18.26 -59.13 9.17
CA ALA A 76 17.04 -59.24 9.98
C ALA A 76 16.94 -58.12 11.03
N GLU A 77 18.05 -57.76 11.70
CA GLU A 77 18.08 -56.64 12.66
C GLU A 77 17.88 -55.28 11.97
N ASP A 78 18.46 -55.06 10.78
CA ASP A 78 18.32 -53.79 10.05
C ASP A 78 16.91 -53.62 9.43
N ASP A 79 16.27 -54.72 9.02
CA ASP A 79 14.87 -54.73 8.58
C ASP A 79 13.89 -54.55 9.75
N GLU A 80 14.19 -55.10 10.94
CA GLU A 80 13.40 -54.88 12.15
C GLU A 80 13.53 -53.44 12.67
N ALA A 81 14.73 -52.86 12.61
CA ALA A 81 14.96 -51.45 12.93
C ALA A 81 14.23 -50.49 11.97
N LYS A 82 14.22 -50.79 10.66
CA LYS A 82 13.45 -50.01 9.66
C LYS A 82 11.95 -50.09 9.91
N ARG A 83 11.42 -51.27 10.20
CA ARG A 83 9.99 -51.43 10.56
C ARG A 83 9.65 -50.67 11.84
N ALA A 84 10.52 -50.66 12.85
CA ALA A 84 10.30 -49.92 14.09
C ALA A 84 10.31 -48.39 13.89
N VAL A 85 11.15 -47.88 12.99
CA VAL A 85 11.19 -46.45 12.63
C VAL A 85 9.96 -46.05 11.82
N GLU A 86 9.55 -46.88 10.87
CA GLU A 86 8.35 -46.66 10.06
C GLU A 86 7.07 -46.71 10.91
N GLU A 87 6.98 -47.63 11.87
CA GLU A 87 5.87 -47.71 12.82
C GLU A 87 5.81 -46.49 13.76
N ARG A 88 6.96 -45.94 14.19
CA ARG A 88 7.01 -44.68 14.95
C ARG A 88 6.52 -43.49 14.13
N LEU A 89 7.02 -43.35 12.89
CA LEU A 89 6.58 -42.29 11.99
C LEU A 89 5.09 -42.38 11.68
N ARG A 90 4.55 -43.60 11.56
CA ARG A 90 3.11 -43.84 11.38
C ARG A 90 2.31 -43.42 12.62
N LYS A 91 2.75 -43.77 13.83
CA LYS A 91 2.10 -43.35 15.08
C LYS A 91 2.15 -41.82 15.26
N GLU A 92 3.26 -41.17 14.95
CA GLU A 92 3.39 -39.70 15.01
C GLU A 92 2.47 -39.01 13.99
N ARG A 93 2.33 -39.57 12.77
CA ARG A 93 1.36 -39.08 11.78
C ARG A 93 -0.07 -39.26 12.26
N GLU A 94 -0.43 -40.43 12.78
CA GLU A 94 -1.77 -40.70 13.32
C GLU A 94 -2.11 -39.76 14.49
N GLU A 95 -1.18 -39.50 15.42
CA GLU A 95 -1.35 -38.51 16.49
C GLU A 95 -1.50 -37.08 15.96
N SER A 96 -0.76 -36.70 14.92
CA SER A 96 -0.87 -35.38 14.29
C SER A 96 -2.24 -35.18 13.62
N ILE A 97 -2.76 -36.23 12.97
CA ILE A 97 -4.07 -36.22 12.33
C ILE A 97 -5.19 -36.14 13.38
N ILE A 98 -5.05 -36.84 14.51
CA ILE A 98 -6.02 -36.79 15.62
C ILE A 98 -6.04 -35.38 16.23
N LYS A 99 -4.88 -34.78 16.50
CA LYS A 99 -4.81 -33.39 17.03
C LYS A 99 -5.42 -32.36 16.08
N GLU A 100 -5.21 -32.52 14.78
CA GLU A 100 -5.78 -31.60 13.80
C GLU A 100 -7.30 -31.79 13.67
N LYS A 101 -7.81 -33.03 13.76
CA LYS A 101 -9.26 -33.30 13.83
C LYS A 101 -9.91 -32.68 15.06
N GLU A 102 -9.30 -32.81 16.24
CA GLU A 102 -9.80 -32.17 17.47
C GLU A 102 -9.79 -30.64 17.36
N ARG A 103 -8.78 -30.06 16.70
CA ARG A 103 -8.70 -28.62 16.46
C ARG A 103 -9.82 -28.15 15.52
N LEU A 104 -10.08 -28.90 14.44
CA LEU A 104 -11.16 -28.61 13.50
C LEU A 104 -12.54 -28.75 14.14
N GLU A 105 -12.76 -29.73 15.02
CA GLU A 105 -14.01 -29.85 15.78
C GLU A 105 -14.23 -28.68 16.74
N LYS A 106 -13.18 -28.19 17.42
CA LYS A 106 -13.29 -26.99 18.26
C LYS A 106 -13.67 -25.75 17.45
N ILE A 107 -13.05 -25.56 16.29
CA ILE A 107 -13.39 -24.46 15.38
C ILE A 107 -14.85 -24.58 14.93
N LYS A 108 -15.30 -25.77 14.55
CA LYS A 108 -16.68 -26.00 14.11
C LYS A 108 -17.69 -25.74 15.23
N ALA A 109 -17.40 -26.16 16.46
CA ALA A 109 -18.26 -25.90 17.61
C ALA A 109 -18.35 -24.40 17.94
N GLU A 110 -17.27 -23.66 17.76
CA GLU A 110 -17.25 -22.21 17.97
C GLU A 110 -17.99 -21.44 16.85
N GLU A 111 -17.87 -21.89 15.60
CA GLU A 111 -18.68 -21.37 14.48
C GLU A 111 -20.18 -21.59 14.71
N GLU A 112 -20.60 -22.80 15.14
CA GLU A 112 -22.00 -23.10 15.45
C GLU A 112 -22.54 -22.25 16.61
N LYS A 113 -21.70 -21.94 17.60
CA LYS A 113 -22.06 -21.05 18.71
C LYS A 113 -22.30 -19.63 18.22
N ILE A 114 -21.40 -19.09 17.39
CA ILE A 114 -21.54 -17.75 16.80
C ILE A 114 -22.79 -17.66 15.93
N GLU A 115 -23.08 -18.70 15.14
CA GLU A 115 -24.28 -18.73 14.31
C GLU A 115 -25.58 -18.75 15.15
N ARG A 116 -25.58 -19.50 16.26
CA ARG A 116 -26.72 -19.54 17.19
C ARG A 116 -26.95 -18.18 17.86
N GLU A 117 -25.90 -17.52 18.33
CA GLU A 117 -25.97 -16.17 18.91
C GLU A 117 -26.46 -15.13 17.90
N ALA A 118 -26.02 -15.22 16.64
CA ALA A 118 -26.49 -14.36 15.56
C ALA A 118 -27.98 -14.58 15.23
N ARG A 119 -28.45 -15.84 15.21
CA ARG A 119 -29.87 -16.16 15.00
C ARG A 119 -30.74 -15.65 16.16
N GLU A 120 -30.31 -15.81 17.41
CA GLU A 120 -31.02 -15.26 18.56
C GLU A 120 -31.11 -13.73 18.51
N LYS A 121 -30.01 -13.06 18.15
CA LYS A 121 -29.99 -11.60 18.00
C LYS A 121 -30.92 -11.14 16.88
N SER A 122 -30.89 -11.79 15.72
CA SER A 122 -31.79 -11.50 14.61
C SER A 122 -33.26 -11.71 14.97
N ASN A 123 -33.59 -12.75 15.75
CA ASN A 123 -34.95 -13.01 16.18
C ASN A 123 -35.44 -11.96 17.20
N LYS A 124 -34.58 -11.51 18.12
CA LYS A 124 -34.90 -10.42 19.05
C LYS A 124 -35.15 -9.10 18.31
N GLU A 125 -34.28 -8.75 17.35
CA GLU A 125 -34.44 -7.53 16.53
C GLU A 125 -35.71 -7.56 15.67
N LYS A 126 -36.09 -8.75 15.14
CA LYS A 126 -37.34 -8.92 14.39
C LYS A 126 -38.57 -8.71 15.30
N ALA A 127 -38.57 -9.30 16.49
CA ALA A 127 -39.67 -9.12 17.45
C ALA A 127 -39.82 -7.66 17.92
N GLU A 128 -38.70 -6.93 18.06
CA GLU A 128 -38.71 -5.52 18.42
C GLU A 128 -39.22 -4.62 17.28
N ARG A 129 -38.85 -4.91 16.02
CA ARG A 129 -39.41 -4.22 14.84
C ARG A 129 -40.91 -4.41 14.73
N GLU A 130 -41.40 -5.63 14.93
CA GLU A 130 -42.84 -5.92 14.87
C GLU A 130 -43.62 -5.16 15.96
N ARG A 131 -43.06 -5.03 17.18
CA ARG A 131 -43.63 -4.17 18.23
C ARG A 131 -43.68 -2.69 17.83
N LEU A 132 -42.57 -2.15 17.32
CA LEU A 132 -42.47 -0.74 16.88
C LEU A 132 -43.42 -0.43 15.71
N GLU A 133 -43.63 -1.36 14.80
CA GLU A 133 -44.56 -1.19 13.69
C GLU A 133 -46.02 -1.23 14.14
N ALA A 134 -46.35 -2.10 15.10
CA ALA A 134 -47.68 -2.14 15.73
C ALA A 134 -47.99 -0.83 16.47
N GLU A 135 -47.02 -0.26 17.19
CA GLU A 135 -47.16 1.02 17.89
C GLU A 135 -47.34 2.19 16.92
N LYS A 136 -46.56 2.24 15.83
CA LYS A 136 -46.73 3.24 14.76
C LYS A 136 -48.10 3.16 14.08
N LYS A 137 -48.61 1.94 13.84
CA LYS A 137 -49.97 1.75 13.29
C LYS A 137 -51.04 2.23 14.27
N LYS A 138 -50.87 2.03 15.58
CA LYS A 138 -51.77 2.57 16.61
C LYS A 138 -51.78 4.09 16.61
N TYR A 139 -50.60 4.73 16.62
CA TYR A 139 -50.46 6.18 16.60
C TYR A 139 -51.04 6.82 15.32
N ARG A 140 -50.87 6.17 14.15
CA ARG A 140 -51.45 6.66 12.89
C ARG A 140 -52.97 6.62 12.90
N LYS A 141 -53.57 5.53 13.40
CA LYS A 141 -55.03 5.43 13.56
C LYS A 141 -55.59 6.48 14.51
N GLU A 142 -54.88 6.80 15.59
CA GLU A 142 -55.27 7.83 16.55
C GLU A 142 -55.22 9.24 15.95
N ARG A 143 -54.20 9.56 15.13
CA ARG A 143 -54.14 10.82 14.36
C ARG A 143 -55.22 10.91 13.29
N GLU A 144 -55.49 9.84 12.57
CA GLU A 144 -56.55 9.80 11.54
C GLU A 144 -57.94 9.97 12.17
N ALA A 145 -58.18 9.41 13.36
CA ALA A 145 -59.43 9.62 14.11
C ALA A 145 -59.58 11.08 14.55
N LYS A 146 -58.52 11.69 15.09
CA LYS A 146 -58.53 13.09 15.53
C LYS A 146 -58.74 14.07 14.38
N ALA A 147 -58.11 13.82 13.22
CA ALA A 147 -58.30 14.63 12.02
C ALA A 147 -59.75 14.57 11.48
N ARG A 148 -60.39 13.39 11.53
CA ARG A 148 -61.80 13.23 11.13
C ARG A 148 -62.77 13.92 12.09
N GLU A 149 -62.41 14.01 13.37
CA GLU A 149 -63.20 14.73 14.36
C GLU A 149 -63.11 16.25 14.12
N GLU A 150 -61.91 16.78 13.90
CA GLU A 150 -61.66 18.19 13.56
C GLU A 150 -62.32 18.60 12.22
N GLU A 151 -62.35 17.71 11.23
CA GLU A 151 -63.01 17.95 9.95
C GLU A 151 -64.54 18.00 10.08
N LYS A 152 -65.13 17.16 10.94
CA LYS A 152 -66.56 17.24 11.29
C LYS A 152 -66.91 18.55 12.01
N THR A 153 -66.03 19.04 12.88
CA THR A 153 -66.24 20.34 13.56
C THR A 153 -66.20 21.50 12.57
N ARG A 154 -65.26 21.50 11.62
CA ARG A 154 -65.15 22.55 10.58
C ARG A 154 -66.32 22.57 9.60
N LEU A 155 -66.84 21.39 9.20
CA LEU A 155 -68.04 21.32 8.36
C LEU A 155 -69.31 21.79 9.09
N GLY A 156 -69.36 21.62 10.42
CA GLY A 156 -70.41 22.20 11.27
C GLY A 156 -70.38 23.73 11.32
N GLU A 157 -69.19 24.34 11.31
CA GLU A 157 -69.00 25.81 11.31
C GLU A 157 -69.25 26.45 9.94
N ILE A 158 -69.02 25.73 8.85
CA ILE A 158 -69.28 26.22 7.47
C ILE A 158 -70.78 26.24 7.18
N ASN A 159 -71.54 25.22 7.61
CA ASN A 159 -72.99 25.19 7.43
C ASN A 159 -73.75 26.24 8.26
N GLN A 160 -73.13 26.83 9.29
CA GLN A 160 -73.71 27.97 10.03
C GLN A 160 -73.42 29.33 9.36
N ARG A 161 -72.54 29.40 8.35
CA ARG A 161 -72.18 30.64 7.65
C ARG A 161 -72.81 30.79 6.26
N GLU A 162 -73.50 29.79 5.74
CA GLU A 162 -74.15 29.84 4.42
C GLU A 162 -75.65 30.27 4.48
N GLU A 163 -76.18 30.63 5.65
CA GLU A 163 -77.56 31.15 5.79
C GLU A 163 -77.68 32.70 5.68
N GLU A 164 -76.57 33.44 5.63
CA GLU A 164 -76.63 34.91 5.54
C GLU A 164 -75.89 35.45 4.31
N GLU A 165 -76.70 36.06 3.44
CA GLU A 165 -76.44 37.17 2.51
C GLU A 165 -76.25 36.91 0.99
N LYS A 166 -77.16 37.55 0.26
CA LYS A 166 -77.29 37.72 -1.19
C LYS A 166 -76.60 39.03 -1.67
N PRO A 167 -76.42 39.24 -2.99
CA PRO A 167 -75.33 40.03 -3.55
C PRO A 167 -75.73 41.42 -4.08
N GLU A 168 -74.76 42.35 -4.23
CA GLU A 168 -74.84 43.44 -5.20
C GLU A 168 -73.47 44.03 -5.64
N SER A 169 -73.53 44.91 -6.64
CA SER A 169 -72.59 45.11 -7.77
C SER A 169 -71.40 46.09 -7.64
N ALA A 170 -70.46 45.92 -8.59
CA ALA A 170 -69.77 46.94 -9.41
C ALA A 170 -68.63 47.88 -8.88
N ARG A 171 -67.50 47.78 -9.61
CA ARG A 171 -66.55 48.82 -10.12
C ARG A 171 -65.43 49.43 -9.22
N LYS A 172 -64.29 49.60 -9.89
CA LYS A 172 -62.92 50.06 -9.49
C LYS A 172 -62.86 51.41 -8.76
N PRO A 173 -61.72 51.72 -8.09
CA PRO A 173 -60.79 52.70 -8.66
C PRO A 173 -59.28 52.40 -8.47
N SER A 174 -58.47 53.18 -9.19
CA SER A 174 -57.01 53.44 -9.04
C SER A 174 -56.84 54.98 -9.15
N PRO A 175 -55.64 55.60 -9.21
CA PRO A 175 -54.41 55.54 -8.43
C PRO A 175 -53.95 56.96 -7.95
N GLY A 176 -53.48 57.11 -6.71
CA GLY A 176 -52.82 58.30 -6.18
C GLY A 176 -52.19 57.92 -4.84
N GLU A 177 -50.87 57.86 -4.71
CA GLU A 177 -50.05 59.05 -4.55
C GLU A 177 -48.97 59.21 -5.64
N ARG A 178 -49.21 60.24 -6.44
CA ARG A 178 -48.25 60.99 -7.25
C ARG A 178 -47.31 61.76 -6.30
N GLY A 179 -46.11 62.18 -6.68
CA GLY A 179 -45.51 62.30 -8.01
C GLY A 179 -44.00 62.43 -7.89
N GLY A 180 -43.23 62.84 -8.88
CA GLY A 180 -43.43 63.33 -10.25
C GLY A 180 -42.03 63.86 -10.67
N ARG A 181 -41.34 63.23 -11.63
CA ARG A 181 -41.18 63.64 -13.07
C ARG A 181 -40.35 64.95 -13.27
N PRO A 182 -39.79 65.26 -14.46
CA PRO A 182 -39.26 64.41 -15.57
C PRO A 182 -38.13 65.00 -16.49
N ARG A 183 -37.58 64.12 -17.37
CA ARG A 183 -37.13 64.29 -18.80
C ARG A 183 -35.79 65.04 -19.08
N GLY A 184 -34.89 64.60 -19.97
CA GLY A 184 -34.79 63.56 -21.02
C GLY A 184 -33.49 63.82 -21.84
N PRO A 185 -33.29 63.39 -23.12
CA PRO A 185 -33.83 62.22 -23.85
C PRO A 185 -32.84 61.51 -24.85
N THR A 186 -33.26 60.31 -25.31
CA THR A 186 -33.14 59.69 -26.68
C THR A 186 -31.91 58.90 -27.22
N LYS A 187 -32.07 57.56 -27.21
CA LYS A 187 -32.12 56.54 -28.30
C LYS A 187 -30.99 56.37 -29.36
N ARG A 188 -30.62 55.09 -29.53
CA ARG A 188 -30.31 54.24 -30.74
C ARG A 188 -28.99 53.48 -30.50
N ASP A 189 -28.85 52.15 -30.62
CA ASP A 189 -29.64 51.10 -31.25
C ASP A 189 -29.49 49.78 -30.47
N GLU A 190 -30.60 49.04 -30.33
CA GLU A 190 -30.59 47.60 -30.14
C GLU A 190 -30.37 46.97 -31.52
N ILE A 191 -29.37 46.08 -31.64
CA ILE A 191 -29.44 44.79 -32.34
C ILE A 191 -28.07 44.12 -32.12
N GLU A 192 -28.13 42.83 -31.78
CA GLU A 192 -27.06 41.83 -31.66
C GLU A 192 -26.61 41.40 -30.26
N GLN A 193 -27.05 40.16 -29.97
CA GLN A 193 -26.56 39.18 -29.01
C GLN A 193 -27.06 39.28 -27.56
N LEU A 194 -28.38 39.09 -27.43
CA LEU A 194 -28.93 38.13 -26.46
C LEU A 194 -28.36 36.73 -26.72
N GLN A 195 -27.08 36.51 -26.40
CA GLN A 195 -26.66 35.19 -25.98
C GLN A 195 -26.99 35.09 -24.50
N GLU A 196 -27.99 34.27 -24.19
CA GLU A 196 -28.23 33.76 -22.85
C GLU A 196 -26.89 33.47 -22.18
N LYS A 197 -26.50 34.26 -21.17
CA LYS A 197 -25.46 33.85 -20.22
C LYS A 197 -26.00 32.61 -19.50
N LYS A 198 -25.85 31.45 -20.14
CA LYS A 198 -26.06 30.15 -19.51
C LYS A 198 -25.19 30.17 -18.27
N THR A 199 -25.82 30.20 -17.11
CA THR A 199 -25.18 29.92 -15.83
C THR A 199 -24.60 28.51 -15.96
N ARG A 200 -23.32 28.41 -16.33
CA ARG A 200 -22.63 27.14 -16.56
C ARG A 200 -22.67 26.36 -15.24
N THR A 201 -23.52 25.35 -15.15
CA THR A 201 -23.51 24.43 -14.01
C THR A 201 -22.34 23.47 -14.19
N LEU A 202 -21.41 23.37 -13.21
CA LEU A 202 -20.51 22.20 -12.98
C LEU A 202 -21.14 20.92 -13.56
N ARG A 203 -20.52 20.35 -14.59
CA ARG A 203 -21.11 19.39 -15.53
C ARG A 203 -20.79 17.95 -15.12
N PRO A 204 -21.62 16.94 -15.49
CA PRO A 204 -21.21 15.54 -15.38
C PRO A 204 -20.01 15.22 -16.29
N GLU A 205 -19.12 14.33 -15.83
CA GLU A 205 -17.86 14.01 -16.51
C GLU A 205 -17.71 12.51 -16.76
N ILE A 206 -17.16 12.13 -17.92
CA ILE A 206 -16.80 10.73 -18.18
C ILE A 206 -15.49 10.41 -17.47
N VAL A 207 -15.51 9.36 -16.68
CA VAL A 207 -14.42 8.97 -15.79
C VAL A 207 -14.14 7.48 -15.86
N CYS A 208 -12.95 7.06 -15.42
CA CYS A 208 -12.63 5.64 -15.23
C CYS A 208 -12.04 5.38 -13.85
N TRP A 209 -12.28 4.19 -13.28
CA TRP A 209 -11.67 3.76 -12.02
C TRP A 209 -11.48 2.25 -12.00
N ASN A 210 -10.51 1.79 -11.21
CA ASN A 210 -10.27 0.36 -11.03
C ASN A 210 -11.16 -0.20 -9.89
N LYS A 211 -11.78 -1.35 -10.11
CA LYS A 211 -12.50 -2.13 -9.10
C LYS A 211 -12.16 -3.61 -9.29
N GLU A 212 -11.64 -4.26 -8.26
CA GLU A 212 -11.40 -5.71 -8.25
C GLU A 212 -10.65 -6.24 -9.49
N TRP A 213 -9.60 -5.53 -9.94
CA TRP A 213 -8.78 -5.88 -11.12
C TRP A 213 -9.43 -5.64 -12.49
N GLU A 214 -10.54 -4.91 -12.53
CA GLU A 214 -11.20 -4.49 -13.76
C GLU A 214 -11.37 -2.96 -13.80
N TRP A 215 -11.15 -2.36 -14.97
CA TRP A 215 -11.40 -0.94 -15.19
C TRP A 215 -12.86 -0.68 -15.55
N ILE A 216 -13.51 0.18 -14.79
CA ILE A 216 -14.88 0.62 -15.02
C ILE A 216 -14.84 1.98 -15.72
N VAL A 217 -15.63 2.11 -16.80
CA VAL A 217 -15.93 3.39 -17.45
C VAL A 217 -17.28 3.85 -16.93
N GLY A 218 -17.35 5.09 -16.47
CA GLY A 218 -18.56 5.65 -15.89
C GLY A 218 -18.73 7.13 -16.16
N ILE A 219 -19.78 7.68 -15.58
CA ILE A 219 -20.02 9.12 -15.50
C ILE A 219 -20.08 9.55 -14.03
N GLU A 220 -19.36 10.61 -13.66
CA GLU A 220 -19.47 11.27 -12.37
C GLU A 220 -20.45 12.44 -12.49
N VAL A 221 -21.55 12.40 -11.75
CA VAL A 221 -22.55 13.47 -11.68
C VAL A 221 -22.34 14.27 -10.38
N PRO A 222 -22.11 15.58 -10.45
CA PRO A 222 -21.95 16.40 -9.25
C PRO A 222 -23.19 16.35 -8.33
N GLU A 223 -23.00 16.44 -7.02
CA GLU A 223 -24.09 16.27 -6.04
C GLU A 223 -25.14 17.38 -6.06
N LYS A 224 -24.81 18.55 -6.61
CA LYS A 224 -25.77 19.66 -6.75
C LYS A 224 -26.94 19.34 -7.69
N PHE A 225 -26.85 18.26 -8.47
CA PHE A 225 -27.95 17.78 -9.29
C PHE A 225 -28.92 17.04 -8.36
N ALA A 226 -29.98 17.71 -7.94
CA ALA A 226 -30.96 17.12 -7.04
C ALA A 226 -31.66 15.93 -7.73
N SER A 227 -31.52 14.74 -7.15
CA SER A 227 -32.11 13.48 -7.64
C SER A 227 -31.83 13.20 -9.13
N PRO A 228 -30.56 13.06 -9.54
CA PRO A 228 -30.24 12.90 -10.95
C PRO A 228 -30.68 11.52 -11.45
N ASN A 229 -31.35 11.51 -12.60
CA ASN A 229 -31.62 10.29 -13.35
C ASN A 229 -30.66 10.20 -14.54
N VAL A 230 -29.90 9.12 -14.60
CA VAL A 230 -28.88 8.88 -15.63
C VAL A 230 -29.39 7.79 -16.57
N ILE A 231 -29.48 8.11 -17.85
CA ILE A 231 -30.00 7.24 -18.89
C ILE A 231 -28.95 7.12 -19.99
N GLN A 232 -28.59 5.90 -20.40
CA GLN A 232 -27.72 5.65 -21.54
C GLN A 232 -28.48 4.90 -22.62
N ASN A 233 -28.57 5.47 -23.82
CA ASN A 233 -29.26 4.84 -24.96
C ASN A 233 -30.69 4.35 -24.63
N GLY A 234 -31.39 5.03 -23.72
CA GLY A 234 -32.75 4.67 -23.26
C GLY A 234 -32.80 3.80 -22.00
N GLU A 235 -31.68 3.25 -21.52
CA GLU A 235 -31.62 2.44 -20.31
C GLU A 235 -31.23 3.27 -19.08
N SER A 236 -31.99 3.19 -17.99
CA SER A 236 -31.64 3.85 -16.72
C SER A 236 -30.46 3.14 -16.05
N ILE A 237 -29.45 3.91 -15.67
CA ILE A 237 -28.25 3.45 -14.96
C ILE A 237 -28.39 3.80 -13.49
N LYS A 238 -28.17 2.81 -12.62
CA LYS A 238 -28.15 3.02 -11.17
C LYS A 238 -26.79 3.57 -10.72
N PRO A 239 -26.77 4.39 -9.67
CA PRO A 239 -25.51 4.80 -9.05
C PRO A 239 -24.74 3.58 -8.54
N HIS A 240 -23.42 3.70 -8.52
CA HIS A 240 -22.51 2.64 -8.11
C HIS A 240 -22.49 2.50 -6.58
N ASP A 241 -22.44 1.26 -6.07
CA ASP A 241 -22.61 0.96 -4.63
C ASP A 241 -21.64 1.69 -3.69
N SER A 242 -20.44 2.01 -4.17
CA SER A 242 -19.38 2.66 -3.38
C SER A 242 -19.41 4.19 -3.43
N ASP A 243 -20.09 4.79 -4.41
CA ASP A 243 -20.13 6.24 -4.62
C ASP A 243 -21.39 6.62 -5.41
N GLU A 244 -22.34 7.24 -4.73
CA GLU A 244 -23.65 7.62 -5.30
C GLU A 244 -23.55 8.65 -6.42
N ALA A 245 -22.41 9.35 -6.56
CA ALA A 245 -22.16 10.27 -7.65
C ALA A 245 -21.65 9.58 -8.92
N ARG A 246 -21.31 8.28 -8.90
CA ARG A 246 -20.75 7.56 -10.05
C ARG A 246 -21.73 6.56 -10.63
N TYR A 247 -21.83 6.52 -11.96
CA TYR A 247 -22.73 5.64 -12.68
C TYR A 247 -21.93 4.85 -13.71
N SER A 248 -21.88 3.52 -13.57
CA SER A 248 -21.15 2.64 -14.49
C SER A 248 -21.83 2.59 -15.84
N LEU A 249 -21.12 2.98 -16.90
CA LEU A 249 -21.63 2.90 -18.26
C LEU A 249 -21.66 1.45 -18.75
N ARG A 250 -22.63 1.13 -19.60
CA ARG A 250 -22.76 -0.18 -20.23
C ARG A 250 -22.11 -0.23 -21.60
N TYR A 251 -22.11 0.90 -22.29
CA TYR A 251 -21.63 1.02 -23.65
C TYR A 251 -20.61 2.17 -23.77
N ILE A 252 -19.59 2.00 -24.60
CA ILE A 252 -18.60 3.07 -24.85
C ILE A 252 -19.05 4.01 -25.97
N LYS A 253 -20.04 3.60 -26.76
CA LYS A 253 -20.66 4.38 -27.84
C LYS A 253 -22.06 4.85 -27.43
N GLY A 254 -22.49 5.95 -28.03
CA GLY A 254 -23.81 6.54 -27.82
C GLY A 254 -23.79 7.72 -26.85
N ILE A 255 -24.97 8.04 -26.31
CA ILE A 255 -25.20 9.27 -25.56
C ILE A 255 -25.71 8.93 -24.16
N VAL A 256 -25.12 9.57 -23.17
CA VAL A 256 -25.60 9.59 -21.80
C VAL A 256 -26.42 10.86 -21.59
N LYS A 257 -27.65 10.68 -21.12
CA LYS A 257 -28.58 11.74 -20.75
C LYS A 257 -28.66 11.79 -19.23
N VAL A 258 -28.39 12.96 -18.66
CA VAL A 258 -28.56 13.21 -17.21
C VAL A 258 -29.69 14.24 -17.07
N THR A 259 -30.75 13.88 -16.35
CA THR A 259 -31.88 14.76 -16.05
C THR A 259 -31.97 15.02 -14.56
N TRP A 260 -32.30 16.25 -14.18
CA TRP A 260 -32.47 16.65 -12.78
C TRP A 260 -33.51 17.76 -12.68
N ASN A 261 -34.06 17.93 -11.48
CA ASN A 261 -35.06 18.96 -11.21
C ASN A 261 -34.37 20.17 -10.59
N GLU A 262 -34.59 21.35 -11.17
CA GLU A 262 -34.08 22.63 -10.67
C GLU A 262 -35.29 23.55 -10.41
N GLY A 263 -35.84 23.47 -9.20
CA GLY A 263 -37.11 24.11 -8.86
C GLY A 263 -38.29 23.43 -9.57
N GLU A 264 -39.05 24.18 -10.37
CA GLU A 264 -40.16 23.68 -11.20
C GLU A 264 -39.72 23.31 -12.62
N GLN A 265 -38.44 23.47 -12.97
CA GLN A 265 -37.93 23.18 -14.30
C GLN A 265 -37.14 21.87 -14.33
N ASP A 266 -37.56 20.95 -15.20
CA ASP A 266 -36.77 19.79 -15.56
C ASP A 266 -35.62 20.22 -16.47
N ARG A 267 -34.40 19.92 -16.04
CA ARG A 267 -33.18 20.19 -16.80
C ARG A 267 -32.62 18.89 -17.36
N GLU A 268 -32.00 18.98 -18.52
CA GLU A 268 -31.37 17.85 -19.19
C GLU A 268 -30.01 18.26 -19.73
N ILE A 269 -29.07 17.31 -19.67
CA ILE A 269 -27.82 17.39 -20.40
C ILE A 269 -27.51 16.08 -21.11
N LYS A 270 -27.07 16.20 -22.38
CA LYS A 270 -26.64 15.09 -23.22
C LYS A 270 -25.12 15.13 -23.37
N ILE A 271 -24.49 13.97 -23.20
CA ILE A 271 -23.04 13.80 -23.23
C ILE A 271 -22.73 12.61 -24.14
N PRO A 272 -22.11 12.83 -25.32
CA PRO A 272 -21.62 11.72 -26.12
C PRO A 272 -20.47 11.03 -25.36
N VAL A 273 -20.54 9.70 -25.23
CA VAL A 273 -19.50 8.95 -24.51
C VAL A 273 -18.17 8.98 -25.26
N MET A 274 -18.26 8.89 -26.59
CA MET A 274 -17.13 8.93 -27.51
C MET A 274 -17.55 9.81 -28.70
N GLU A 275 -16.61 10.60 -29.20
CA GLU A 275 -16.84 11.48 -30.35
C GLU A 275 -17.05 10.68 -31.63
N ASP A 276 -17.90 11.19 -32.52
CA ASP A 276 -18.13 10.58 -33.82
C ASP A 276 -16.81 10.50 -34.62
N GLY A 277 -16.54 9.32 -35.19
CA GLY A 277 -15.28 9.03 -35.90
C GLY A 277 -14.10 8.69 -34.99
N ARG A 278 -14.22 8.82 -33.67
CA ARG A 278 -13.23 8.37 -32.70
C ARG A 278 -13.52 6.92 -32.28
N SER A 279 -12.47 6.15 -32.02
CA SER A 279 -12.58 4.74 -31.60
C SER A 279 -11.90 4.44 -30.26
N TYR A 280 -11.52 5.48 -29.51
CA TYR A 280 -10.77 5.33 -28.26
C TYR A 280 -11.12 6.45 -27.27
N LEU A 281 -10.93 6.18 -25.97
CA LEU A 281 -11.00 7.15 -24.89
C LEU A 281 -9.64 7.27 -24.22
N ILE A 282 -9.21 8.50 -23.92
CA ILE A 282 -7.97 8.76 -23.18
C ILE A 282 -8.35 9.37 -21.84
N PHE A 283 -7.94 8.74 -20.75
CA PHE A 283 -8.16 9.21 -19.40
C PHE A 283 -6.85 9.74 -18.82
N LYS A 284 -6.85 11.00 -18.37
CA LYS A 284 -5.75 11.52 -17.55
C LYS A 284 -5.89 10.93 -16.14
N MET A 285 -4.81 10.32 -15.67
CA MET A 285 -4.72 9.59 -14.41
C MET A 285 -3.78 10.31 -13.43
N ARG A 286 -3.92 9.97 -12.15
CA ARG A 286 -2.90 10.33 -11.16
C ARG A 286 -1.64 9.49 -11.35
N LYS A 287 -0.56 9.89 -10.67
CA LYS A 287 0.71 9.17 -10.65
C LYS A 287 0.49 7.67 -10.37
N ASN A 288 1.21 6.84 -11.12
CA ASN A 288 1.11 5.37 -11.04
C ASN A 288 -0.31 4.82 -11.31
N TRP A 289 -1.10 5.52 -12.14
CA TRP A 289 -2.46 5.12 -12.56
C TRP A 289 -3.42 4.83 -11.42
N LYS A 290 -3.28 5.55 -10.31
CA LYS A 290 -4.17 5.43 -9.15
C LYS A 290 -5.38 6.36 -9.25
N GLY A 291 -6.43 6.00 -8.51
CA GLY A 291 -7.60 6.85 -8.32
C GLY A 291 -8.51 6.94 -9.54
N LEU A 292 -9.16 8.11 -9.69
CA LEU A 292 -10.14 8.39 -10.72
C LEU A 292 -9.47 9.01 -11.94
N GLY A 293 -9.66 8.42 -13.12
CA GLY A 293 -9.25 8.98 -14.39
C GLY A 293 -10.33 9.83 -15.02
N ARG A 294 -9.98 10.92 -15.72
CA ARG A 294 -10.92 11.81 -16.41
C ARG A 294 -10.66 11.84 -17.90
N VAL A 295 -11.71 11.76 -18.71
CA VAL A 295 -11.56 11.79 -20.16
C VAL A 295 -10.94 13.11 -20.61
N VAL A 296 -9.94 13.04 -21.48
CA VAL A 296 -9.29 14.20 -22.11
C VAL A 296 -9.28 14.04 -23.61
N ARG A 297 -9.38 15.16 -24.34
CA ARG A 297 -9.28 15.14 -25.80
C ARG A 297 -7.87 14.89 -26.30
N ARG A 298 -6.87 15.47 -25.63
CA ARG A 298 -5.46 15.42 -26.02
C ARG A 298 -4.60 15.13 -24.81
N PRO A 299 -3.71 14.12 -24.85
CA PRO A 299 -2.75 13.90 -23.78
C PRO A 299 -1.67 14.97 -23.81
N THR A 300 -1.19 15.38 -22.65
CA THR A 300 -0.06 16.29 -22.40
C THR A 300 1.00 15.53 -21.60
N ALA A 301 1.67 16.14 -20.63
CA ALA A 301 2.54 15.41 -19.71
C ALA A 301 1.72 14.77 -18.57
N GLY A 302 2.13 13.57 -18.15
CA GLY A 302 1.54 12.86 -17.02
C GLY A 302 1.23 11.39 -17.31
N TYR A 303 0.33 10.83 -16.50
CA TYR A 303 -0.07 9.43 -16.55
C TYR A 303 -1.41 9.32 -17.25
N TYR A 304 -1.53 8.38 -18.18
CA TYR A 304 -2.73 8.20 -18.99
C TYR A 304 -3.13 6.74 -19.06
N LEU A 305 -4.44 6.51 -19.05
CA LEU A 305 -5.06 5.22 -19.35
C LEU A 305 -5.87 5.39 -20.62
N ALA A 306 -5.58 4.59 -21.63
CA ALA A 306 -6.30 4.59 -22.89
C ALA A 306 -7.19 3.36 -22.98
N ILE A 307 -8.48 3.56 -23.28
CA ILE A 307 -9.43 2.47 -23.54
C ILE A 307 -9.63 2.39 -25.05
N VAL A 308 -9.17 1.28 -25.62
CA VAL A 308 -9.15 1.00 -27.05
C VAL A 308 -9.77 -0.36 -27.32
N PRO A 309 -10.21 -0.65 -28.56
CA PRO A 309 -10.67 -1.98 -28.94
C PRO A 309 -9.60 -3.04 -28.63
N CYS A 310 -10.03 -4.23 -28.20
CA CYS A 310 -9.13 -5.25 -27.64
C CYS A 310 -8.15 -5.84 -28.66
N GLU A 311 -8.43 -5.66 -29.94
CA GLU A 311 -7.61 -6.05 -31.07
C GLU A 311 -6.49 -5.05 -31.38
N TRP A 312 -6.54 -3.83 -30.84
CA TRP A 312 -5.48 -2.84 -30.99
C TRP A 312 -4.27 -3.19 -30.13
N LYS A 313 -3.08 -2.92 -30.67
CA LYS A 313 -1.81 -3.09 -29.97
C LYS A 313 -1.16 -1.73 -29.77
N ARG A 314 -0.34 -1.61 -28.73
CA ARG A 314 0.52 -0.43 -28.55
C ARG A 314 1.50 -0.34 -29.71
N ASP A 315 1.69 0.86 -30.25
CA ASP A 315 2.80 1.14 -31.16
C ASP A 315 4.06 1.40 -30.32
N GLU A 316 4.90 0.37 -30.16
CA GLU A 316 6.12 0.49 -29.34
C GLU A 316 7.18 1.40 -29.95
N GLU A 317 7.14 1.66 -31.25
CA GLU A 317 8.06 2.57 -31.94
C GLU A 317 7.78 4.02 -31.54
N MET A 318 6.51 4.41 -31.49
CA MET A 318 6.09 5.77 -31.14
C MET A 318 5.87 5.99 -29.64
N SER A 319 5.44 4.95 -28.92
CA SER A 319 5.03 5.05 -27.51
C SER A 319 6.03 4.45 -26.53
N GLY A 320 7.09 3.79 -27.01
CA GLY A 320 7.99 3.00 -26.17
C GLY A 320 7.29 1.77 -25.56
N SER A 321 8.05 1.00 -24.78
CA SER A 321 7.56 -0.19 -24.10
C SER A 321 6.47 0.12 -23.08
N ALA A 322 5.51 -0.79 -22.92
CA ALA A 322 4.41 -0.60 -21.98
C ALA A 322 4.92 -0.64 -20.52
N PRO A 323 4.55 0.34 -19.68
CA PRO A 323 4.90 0.31 -18.25
C PRO A 323 4.12 -0.75 -17.47
N ILE A 324 2.93 -1.12 -17.95
CA ILE A 324 2.03 -2.14 -17.39
C ILE A 324 1.39 -2.87 -18.58
N ALA A 325 1.24 -4.19 -18.47
CA ALA A 325 0.52 -4.98 -19.46
C ALA A 325 -0.94 -4.52 -19.59
N PRO A 326 -1.58 -4.64 -20.77
CA PRO A 326 -2.97 -4.21 -20.93
C PRO A 326 -3.92 -4.96 -19.99
N GLU A 327 -4.82 -4.22 -19.35
CA GLU A 327 -5.77 -4.74 -18.37
C GLU A 327 -7.21 -4.79 -18.91
N ASN A 328 -8.08 -5.55 -18.25
CA ASN A 328 -9.47 -5.71 -18.64
C ASN A 328 -10.33 -4.48 -18.29
N VAL A 329 -11.35 -4.25 -19.11
CA VAL A 329 -12.36 -3.20 -18.95
C VAL A 329 -13.73 -3.87 -18.87
N GLN A 330 -14.63 -3.35 -18.02
CA GLN A 330 -16.00 -3.84 -17.82
C GLN A 330 -16.82 -3.92 -19.12
N ILE A 331 -16.48 -3.08 -20.11
CA ILE A 331 -17.15 -3.04 -21.42
C ILE A 331 -16.45 -4.03 -22.36
N SER A 332 -17.18 -5.05 -22.79
CA SER A 332 -16.67 -6.09 -23.69
C SER A 332 -16.14 -5.53 -25.01
N GLY A 333 -15.05 -6.11 -25.50
CA GLY A 333 -14.39 -5.70 -26.75
C GLY A 333 -13.35 -4.60 -26.59
N TYR A 334 -13.03 -4.18 -25.35
CA TYR A 334 -12.05 -3.12 -25.07
C TYR A 334 -10.99 -3.57 -24.06
N LYS A 335 -9.82 -2.92 -24.10
CA LYS A 335 -8.73 -3.08 -23.13
C LYS A 335 -8.17 -1.73 -22.69
N ALA A 336 -7.62 -1.71 -21.48
CA ALA A 336 -6.95 -0.55 -20.90
C ALA A 336 -5.44 -0.63 -21.14
N HIS A 337 -4.86 0.39 -21.76
CA HIS A 337 -3.41 0.53 -21.99
C HIS A 337 -2.86 1.73 -21.22
N PHE A 338 -1.68 1.58 -20.63
CA PHE A 338 -1.11 2.54 -19.68
C PHE A 338 0.03 3.32 -20.29
N PHE A 339 0.03 4.65 -20.22
CA PHE A 339 1.08 5.53 -20.78
C PHE A 339 1.58 6.50 -19.72
N ALA A 340 2.87 6.79 -19.74
CA ALA A 340 3.49 7.87 -18.98
C ALA A 340 4.21 8.77 -19.99
N LEU A 341 3.81 10.03 -20.07
CA LEU A 341 4.36 11.01 -20.99
C LEU A 341 5.14 12.03 -20.17
N ARG A 342 6.44 12.19 -20.43
CA ARG A 342 7.24 13.22 -19.77
C ARG A 342 7.32 14.49 -20.61
N GLN A 343 7.56 15.62 -19.94
CA GLN A 343 7.87 16.86 -20.64
C GLN A 343 9.18 16.67 -21.42
N ASN A 344 9.20 17.10 -22.68
CA ASN A 344 10.35 17.06 -23.60
C ASN A 344 10.79 15.66 -24.07
N GLU A 345 10.04 14.59 -23.79
CA GLU A 345 10.24 13.30 -24.44
C GLU A 345 9.43 13.23 -25.76
N ASN A 346 10.01 12.64 -26.80
CA ASN A 346 9.36 12.47 -28.10
C ASN A 346 8.33 11.31 -28.10
N THR A 347 7.99 10.79 -26.93
CA THR A 347 7.02 9.71 -26.74
C THR A 347 5.60 10.23 -26.86
N SER A 348 4.77 9.56 -27.64
CA SER A 348 3.34 9.90 -27.81
C SER A 348 2.46 8.67 -27.61
N ILE A 349 1.16 8.84 -27.41
CA ILE A 349 0.23 7.71 -27.34
C ILE A 349 -0.12 7.30 -28.77
N ALA A 350 0.19 6.06 -29.15
CA ALA A 350 -0.10 5.52 -30.47
C ALA A 350 -0.42 4.03 -30.40
N PHE A 351 -1.23 3.58 -31.35
CA PHE A 351 -1.69 2.21 -31.47
C PHE A 351 -1.55 1.70 -32.90
N ILE A 352 -1.54 0.38 -33.04
CA ILE A 352 -1.66 -0.35 -34.30
C ILE A 352 -3.00 -1.08 -34.24
N ASP A 353 -3.89 -0.83 -35.21
CA ASP A 353 -5.19 -1.49 -35.29
C ASP A 353 -5.08 -2.95 -35.81
N ALA A 354 -6.22 -3.64 -35.90
CA ALA A 354 -6.27 -5.01 -36.40
C ALA A 354 -5.82 -5.18 -37.85
N ASN A 355 -5.85 -4.12 -38.65
CA ASN A 355 -5.42 -4.10 -40.05
C ASN A 355 -3.95 -3.68 -40.21
N GLY A 356 -3.24 -3.41 -39.10
CA GLY A 356 -1.87 -2.90 -39.12
C GLY A 356 -1.78 -1.38 -39.33
N GLY A 357 -2.90 -0.66 -39.33
CA GLY A 357 -2.95 0.79 -39.44
C GLY A 357 -2.45 1.47 -38.16
N ARG A 358 -1.55 2.45 -38.30
CA ARG A 358 -1.10 3.27 -37.17
C ARG A 358 -2.14 4.32 -36.83
N ILE A 359 -2.46 4.43 -35.54
CA ILE A 359 -3.43 5.37 -34.98
C ILE A 359 -2.71 6.23 -33.93
N PRO A 360 -2.10 7.35 -34.35
CA PRO A 360 -1.50 8.29 -33.43
C PRO A 360 -2.57 9.10 -32.70
N VAL A 361 -2.46 9.22 -31.39
CA VAL A 361 -3.27 10.14 -30.60
C VAL A 361 -2.59 11.50 -30.62
N LYS A 362 -3.32 12.52 -31.09
CA LYS A 362 -2.80 13.88 -31.17
C LYS A 362 -2.51 14.44 -29.76
N SER A 363 -1.23 14.57 -29.42
CA SER A 363 -0.78 15.23 -28.19
C SER A 363 -1.10 16.72 -28.20
N GLY A 364 -1.33 17.28 -27.01
CA GLY A 364 -1.34 18.72 -26.75
C GLY A 364 -0.05 19.16 -26.06
N SER A 365 0.24 20.47 -26.05
CA SER A 365 1.25 21.06 -25.17
C SER A 365 0.74 21.12 -23.74
N SER A 366 1.57 20.75 -22.75
CA SER A 366 1.27 20.98 -21.33
C SER A 366 1.22 22.48 -21.09
N SER A 367 0.02 23.03 -21.21
CA SER A 367 -0.19 24.47 -21.34
C SER A 367 -0.30 25.17 -20.00
N PHE A 368 -0.46 24.43 -18.90
CA PHE A 368 -0.73 24.96 -17.58
C PHE A 368 0.14 24.32 -16.51
N GLN A 369 0.47 25.09 -15.47
CA GLN A 369 1.21 24.65 -14.29
C GLN A 369 0.66 25.34 -13.03
N LEU A 370 0.75 24.67 -11.88
CA LEU A 370 0.47 25.28 -10.58
C LEU A 370 1.76 25.84 -10.00
N ILE A 371 1.73 27.11 -9.58
CA ILE A 371 2.90 27.82 -9.05
C ILE A 371 2.56 28.44 -7.71
N GLY A 372 3.43 28.23 -6.73
CA GLY A 372 3.27 28.77 -5.40
C GLY A 372 4.39 28.27 -4.50
N LYS A 373 4.21 28.41 -3.18
CA LYS A 373 5.14 27.89 -2.20
C LYS A 373 4.95 26.38 -2.01
N GLU A 374 5.52 25.59 -2.93
CA GLU A 374 5.49 24.14 -2.84
C GLU A 374 6.33 23.65 -1.65
N LEU A 375 5.77 22.73 -0.86
CA LEU A 375 6.37 22.14 0.31
C LEU A 375 6.80 20.70 0.01
N PRO A 376 8.00 20.28 0.43
CA PRO A 376 8.50 18.96 0.13
C PRO A 376 7.77 17.90 0.97
N ASP A 377 6.93 17.12 0.30
CA ASP A 377 6.32 15.92 0.85
C ASP A 377 6.40 14.78 -0.17
N SER A 378 6.16 13.56 0.29
CA SER A 378 6.34 12.34 -0.50
C SER A 378 5.02 11.61 -0.82
N SER A 379 3.88 12.30 -0.71
CA SER A 379 2.61 11.71 -1.14
C SER A 379 2.56 11.63 -2.66
N GLU A 380 2.36 10.43 -3.19
CA GLU A 380 2.44 10.18 -4.63
C GLU A 380 1.13 10.44 -5.36
N ASP A 381 -0.02 10.41 -4.67
CA ASP A 381 -1.35 10.27 -5.26
C ASP A 381 -2.30 11.45 -4.95
N MET A 382 -1.78 12.53 -4.36
CA MET A 382 -2.59 13.69 -3.94
C MET A 382 -2.17 15.03 -4.57
N GLY A 383 -1.22 15.02 -5.51
CA GLY A 383 -0.67 16.24 -6.11
C GLY A 383 0.27 17.02 -5.17
N PRO A 384 0.96 18.07 -5.66
CA PRO A 384 1.87 18.88 -4.87
C PRO A 384 1.19 19.54 -3.66
N LEU A 385 1.93 19.75 -2.58
CA LEU A 385 1.48 20.45 -1.38
C LEU A 385 1.95 21.90 -1.41
N PHE A 386 1.04 22.85 -1.24
CA PHE A 386 1.36 24.28 -1.13
C PHE A 386 1.12 24.79 0.29
N GLY A 387 2.05 25.61 0.78
CA GLY A 387 1.99 26.23 2.11
C GLY A 387 1.62 27.70 2.05
N GLU A 388 1.04 28.21 3.13
CA GLU A 388 0.65 29.62 3.37
C GLU A 388 -0.46 30.14 2.45
N GLU A 389 -0.29 30.07 1.14
CA GLU A 389 -1.25 30.56 0.14
C GLU A 389 -1.60 29.48 -0.91
N PRO A 390 -2.81 29.50 -1.48
CA PRO A 390 -3.14 28.65 -2.62
C PRO A 390 -2.22 28.93 -3.82
N PRO A 391 -1.89 27.90 -4.64
CA PRO A 391 -1.09 28.11 -5.84
C PRO A 391 -1.84 28.96 -6.88
N CYS A 392 -1.13 29.65 -7.76
CA CYS A 392 -1.68 30.26 -8.98
C CYS A 392 -1.61 29.27 -10.15
N ILE A 393 -2.43 29.50 -11.19
CA ILE A 393 -2.40 28.74 -12.44
C ILE A 393 -1.63 29.57 -13.47
N LYS A 394 -0.46 29.09 -13.88
CA LYS A 394 0.34 29.73 -14.93
C LYS A 394 0.12 29.04 -16.27
N ALA A 395 -0.09 29.81 -17.33
CA ALA A 395 -0.03 29.29 -18.70
C ALA A 395 1.39 29.36 -19.27
N THR A 396 1.71 28.46 -20.21
CA THR A 396 2.99 28.50 -20.95
C THR A 396 3.04 29.58 -22.02
N ASP A 397 1.88 30.09 -22.44
CA ASP A 397 1.70 31.16 -23.43
C ASP A 397 0.43 31.97 -23.08
N GLU A 398 0.49 33.29 -23.23
CA GLU A 398 -0.59 34.24 -22.94
C GLU A 398 -1.83 33.96 -23.78
N GLN A 399 -1.65 33.59 -25.04
CA GLN A 399 -2.75 33.37 -26.01
C GLN A 399 -3.59 32.12 -25.69
N ILE A 400 -3.14 31.29 -24.75
CA ILE A 400 -3.85 30.06 -24.37
C ILE A 400 -5.16 30.39 -23.64
N TRP A 401 -5.21 31.49 -22.87
CA TRP A 401 -6.40 31.88 -22.14
C TRP A 401 -7.58 32.21 -23.05
N ASP A 402 -7.33 32.68 -24.28
CA ASP A 402 -8.36 32.97 -25.29
C ASP A 402 -9.18 31.72 -25.65
N ASN A 403 -8.62 30.52 -25.50
CA ASN A 403 -9.32 29.28 -25.79
C ASN A 403 -9.98 28.67 -24.54
N VAL A 404 -9.71 29.19 -23.35
CA VAL A 404 -10.25 28.68 -22.08
C VAL A 404 -11.62 29.30 -21.82
N GLY A 405 -12.62 28.45 -21.61
CA GLY A 405 -13.99 28.86 -21.33
C GLY A 405 -14.31 28.96 -19.84
N VAL A 406 -13.77 28.06 -19.01
CA VAL A 406 -14.02 28.04 -17.56
C VAL A 406 -12.94 27.26 -16.83
N ILE A 407 -12.59 27.73 -15.64
CA ILE A 407 -11.75 27.03 -14.68
C ILE A 407 -12.62 26.62 -13.50
N VAL A 408 -12.59 25.34 -13.15
CA VAL A 408 -13.33 24.76 -12.02
C VAL A 408 -12.34 24.34 -10.95
N ILE A 409 -12.61 24.74 -9.71
CA ILE A 409 -11.85 24.33 -8.54
C ILE A 409 -12.78 23.60 -7.59
N GLY A 410 -12.31 22.54 -6.97
CA GLY A 410 -13.11 21.84 -5.99
C GLY A 410 -12.31 20.97 -5.06
N GLU A 411 -12.98 20.53 -4.00
CA GLU A 411 -12.45 19.59 -3.02
C GLU A 411 -12.45 18.17 -3.59
N GLU A 412 -11.35 17.46 -3.35
CA GLU A 412 -11.09 16.11 -3.82
C GLU A 412 -11.17 15.11 -2.65
N GLY A 413 -11.43 13.84 -2.94
CA GLY A 413 -11.54 12.78 -1.93
C GLY A 413 -12.94 12.17 -1.77
N SER A 414 -13.09 11.28 -0.79
CA SER A 414 -14.33 10.54 -0.51
C SER A 414 -15.27 11.33 0.41
N GLY A 415 -16.55 11.41 0.06
CA GLY A 415 -17.56 12.08 0.90
C GLY A 415 -18.69 12.69 0.07
N ARG A 416 -19.66 13.28 0.77
CA ARG A 416 -20.77 14.05 0.18
C ARG A 416 -20.59 15.55 0.41
N ASN A 417 -21.25 16.37 -0.40
CA ASN A 417 -21.29 17.83 -0.39
C ASN A 417 -19.91 18.49 -0.55
N ARG A 418 -19.08 17.93 -1.43
CA ARG A 418 -17.74 18.47 -1.73
C ARG A 418 -17.85 19.88 -2.32
N TRP A 419 -17.13 20.82 -1.74
CA TRP A 419 -17.13 22.22 -2.19
C TRP A 419 -16.57 22.32 -3.61
N ARG A 420 -17.20 23.15 -4.45
CA ARG A 420 -16.76 23.44 -5.81
C ARG A 420 -17.13 24.88 -6.17
N THR A 421 -16.25 25.55 -6.90
CA THR A 421 -16.48 26.87 -7.49
C THR A 421 -15.93 26.90 -8.91
N GLN A 422 -16.20 27.98 -9.64
CA GLN A 422 -15.69 28.17 -10.98
C GLN A 422 -15.53 29.66 -11.30
N PHE A 423 -14.62 29.99 -12.19
CA PHE A 423 -14.41 31.35 -12.68
C PHE A 423 -13.96 31.32 -14.14
N SER A 424 -14.09 32.47 -14.82
CA SER A 424 -13.53 32.66 -16.16
C SER A 424 -12.12 33.25 -16.02
N PRO A 425 -11.14 32.78 -16.81
CA PRO A 425 -9.79 33.35 -16.77
C PRO A 425 -9.81 34.81 -17.21
N GLN A 426 -8.86 35.59 -16.69
CA GLN A 426 -8.57 36.93 -17.17
C GLN A 426 -7.60 36.82 -18.36
N GLU A 427 -8.09 37.05 -19.58
CA GLU A 427 -7.32 36.84 -20.83
C GLU A 427 -6.00 37.64 -20.86
N SER A 428 -5.94 38.81 -20.21
CA SER A 428 -4.76 39.68 -20.17
C SER A 428 -3.69 39.29 -19.15
N MET A 429 -3.86 38.19 -18.40
CA MET A 429 -2.97 37.79 -17.32
C MET A 429 -2.33 36.43 -17.61
N ILE A 430 -1.00 36.34 -17.52
CA ILE A 430 -0.29 35.05 -17.66
C ILE A 430 -0.69 34.09 -16.53
N ASP A 431 -0.78 34.62 -15.31
CA ASP A 431 -1.06 33.88 -14.09
C ASP A 431 -2.47 34.19 -13.59
N GLN A 432 -3.25 33.13 -13.36
CA GLN A 432 -4.61 33.22 -12.82
C GLN A 432 -4.57 32.91 -11.32
N LYS A 433 -5.04 33.84 -10.50
CA LYS A 433 -5.19 33.63 -9.06
C LYS A 433 -6.36 32.69 -8.78
N MET A 434 -6.23 31.89 -7.72
CA MET A 434 -7.36 31.11 -7.21
C MET A 434 -8.39 32.05 -6.55
N PRO A 435 -9.68 31.68 -6.55
CA PRO A 435 -10.72 32.43 -5.85
C PRO A 435 -10.46 32.51 -4.35
N ASP A 436 -10.79 33.65 -3.74
CA ASP A 436 -10.63 33.90 -2.29
C ASP A 436 -11.37 32.87 -1.42
N ASP A 437 -12.46 32.31 -1.92
CA ASP A 437 -13.21 31.24 -1.27
C ASP A 437 -12.34 30.03 -0.94
N LEU A 438 -11.33 29.72 -1.76
CA LEU A 438 -10.39 28.62 -1.50
C LEU A 438 -9.49 28.94 -0.31
N ALA A 439 -8.95 30.17 -0.24
CA ALA A 439 -8.11 30.61 0.86
C ALA A 439 -8.88 30.57 2.19
N ASN A 440 -10.17 30.92 2.17
CA ASN A 440 -11.05 30.85 3.34
C ASN A 440 -11.25 29.44 3.90
N ARG A 441 -10.98 28.39 3.11
CA ARG A 441 -11.06 26.99 3.57
C ARG A 441 -9.84 26.55 4.36
N GLN A 442 -8.78 27.36 4.39
CA GLN A 442 -7.51 27.17 5.10
C GLN A 442 -6.68 25.97 4.66
N SER A 443 -7.25 24.78 4.53
CA SER A 443 -6.51 23.61 4.06
C SER A 443 -7.39 22.57 3.38
N GLY A 444 -6.76 21.62 2.70
CA GLY A 444 -7.43 20.47 2.11
C GLY A 444 -6.74 19.92 0.88
N TRP A 445 -7.42 18.96 0.26
CA TRP A 445 -7.05 18.36 -1.01
C TRP A 445 -8.03 18.83 -2.08
N TYR A 446 -7.49 19.39 -3.15
CA TYR A 446 -8.25 20.10 -4.16
C TYR A 446 -7.84 19.64 -5.56
N PHE A 447 -8.68 19.98 -6.52
CA PHE A 447 -8.39 19.87 -7.94
C PHE A 447 -8.63 21.21 -8.65
N VAL A 448 -7.94 21.39 -9.77
CA VAL A 448 -8.18 22.42 -10.78
C VAL A 448 -8.45 21.72 -12.11
N ARG A 449 -9.57 22.07 -12.73
CA ARG A 449 -9.97 21.57 -14.06
C ARG A 449 -10.21 22.75 -14.99
N ILE A 450 -9.51 22.74 -16.12
CA ILE A 450 -9.53 23.82 -17.10
C ILE A 450 -10.26 23.31 -18.33
N TYR A 451 -11.29 24.02 -18.77
CA TYR A 451 -12.09 23.64 -19.93
C TYR A 451 -12.01 24.71 -21.01
N ASP A 452 -12.06 24.28 -22.26
CA ASP A 452 -12.17 25.18 -23.40
C ASP A 452 -13.57 25.82 -23.51
N LYS A 453 -13.74 26.73 -24.49
CA LYS A 453 -15.02 27.38 -24.79
C LYS A 453 -16.14 26.39 -25.19
N ASP A 454 -15.78 25.21 -25.68
CA ASP A 454 -16.70 24.11 -26.03
C ASP A 454 -16.98 23.15 -24.85
N ASN A 455 -16.40 23.43 -23.68
CA ASN A 455 -16.49 22.65 -22.43
C ASN A 455 -15.76 21.30 -22.45
N ASN A 456 -14.70 21.15 -23.26
CA ASN A 456 -13.84 19.98 -23.20
C ASN A 456 -12.73 20.20 -22.18
N LEU A 457 -12.39 19.15 -21.43
CA LEU A 457 -11.31 19.20 -20.45
C LEU A 457 -9.96 19.35 -21.18
N LEU A 458 -9.32 20.50 -20.95
CA LEU A 458 -7.97 20.81 -21.43
C LEU A 458 -6.92 20.25 -20.47
N ASP A 459 -7.10 20.47 -19.17
CA ASP A 459 -6.21 19.92 -18.15
C ASP A 459 -6.91 19.68 -16.81
N SER A 460 -6.36 18.75 -16.03
CA SER A 460 -6.80 18.39 -14.68
C SER A 460 -5.59 18.16 -13.80
N MET A 461 -5.48 18.96 -12.74
CA MET A 461 -4.37 18.95 -11.79
C MET A 461 -4.93 18.85 -10.37
N ASP A 462 -4.39 17.93 -9.59
CA ASP A 462 -4.71 17.83 -8.16
C ASP A 462 -3.61 18.56 -7.37
N PHE A 463 -3.96 19.14 -6.23
CA PHE A 463 -3.02 19.77 -5.32
C PHE A 463 -3.56 19.76 -3.89
N ARG A 464 -2.68 19.94 -2.93
CA ARG A 464 -3.02 20.16 -1.53
C ARG A 464 -2.60 21.56 -1.12
N PHE A 465 -3.30 22.10 -0.16
CA PHE A 465 -3.04 23.43 0.38
C PHE A 465 -3.17 23.40 1.90
N SER A 466 -2.27 24.10 2.61
CA SER A 466 -2.41 24.42 4.03
C SER A 466 -1.92 25.83 4.31
N ALA A 467 -2.81 26.67 4.82
CA ALA A 467 -2.53 28.06 5.18
C ALA A 467 -1.58 28.16 6.39
N GLY A 468 -1.69 27.24 7.35
CA GLY A 468 -0.88 27.27 8.55
C GLY A 468 0.50 26.65 8.39
N LEU A 469 0.72 25.74 7.43
CA LEU A 469 2.02 25.11 7.23
C LEU A 469 2.96 25.98 6.39
N LYS A 470 4.13 26.32 6.93
CA LYS A 470 5.11 27.21 6.28
C LYS A 470 6.25 26.47 5.60
N SER A 471 6.76 25.40 6.20
CA SER A 471 7.84 24.60 5.61
C SER A 471 7.94 23.22 6.24
N ILE A 472 8.41 22.25 5.46
CA ILE A 472 8.84 20.94 5.92
C ILE A 472 10.35 20.84 5.67
N GLN A 473 11.13 20.47 6.66
CA GLN A 473 12.58 20.30 6.56
C GLN A 473 12.99 18.95 7.13
N ILE A 474 13.64 18.12 6.32
CA ILE A 474 14.24 16.87 6.76
C ILE A 474 15.72 17.16 7.04
N MET A 475 16.16 17.00 8.29
CA MET A 475 17.50 17.39 8.72
C MET A 475 18.52 16.28 8.44
N ASN A 476 19.57 16.61 7.69
CA ASN A 476 20.69 15.71 7.36
C ASN A 476 20.26 14.33 6.81
N PRO A 477 19.35 14.26 5.81
CA PRO A 477 18.97 12.98 5.23
C PRO A 477 20.18 12.37 4.53
N ARG A 478 20.50 11.12 4.87
CA ARG A 478 21.53 10.35 4.18
C ARG A 478 20.94 9.06 3.66
N CYS A 479 21.12 8.81 2.37
CA CYS A 479 20.65 7.58 1.73
C CYS A 479 21.54 6.37 2.01
N LEU A 480 22.75 6.59 2.50
CA LEU A 480 23.69 5.54 2.91
C LEU A 480 24.11 5.75 4.37
N PRO A 481 24.27 4.67 5.15
CA PRO A 481 24.64 4.76 6.55
C PRO A 481 26.14 5.00 6.70
N GLU A 482 26.53 5.55 7.85
CA GLU A 482 27.94 5.59 8.25
C GLU A 482 28.37 4.24 8.86
N LYS A 483 29.63 4.13 9.30
CA LYS A 483 30.18 2.92 9.93
C LYS A 483 29.35 2.42 11.13
N GLY A 484 28.66 3.33 11.83
CA GLY A 484 27.79 3.03 12.96
C GLY A 484 26.34 2.63 12.61
N GLY A 485 25.97 2.65 11.34
CA GLY A 485 24.57 2.60 10.90
C GLY A 485 23.98 4.00 10.69
N TYR A 486 22.67 4.08 10.51
CA TYR A 486 21.95 5.34 10.45
C TYR A 486 21.72 5.92 11.86
N CYS A 487 21.62 7.24 11.92
CA CYS A 487 21.12 7.96 13.08
C CYS A 487 19.62 8.26 12.93
N ASP A 488 19.01 8.67 14.04
CA ASP A 488 17.69 9.29 14.03
C ASP A 488 17.70 10.52 13.12
N VAL A 489 16.58 10.77 12.44
CA VAL A 489 16.41 11.92 11.55
C VAL A 489 15.34 12.83 12.12
N GLU A 490 15.69 14.10 12.31
CA GLU A 490 14.72 15.12 12.71
C GLU A 490 13.98 15.67 11.49
N VAL A 491 12.67 15.77 11.61
CA VAL A 491 11.80 16.44 10.64
C VAL A 491 11.16 17.63 11.31
N LYS A 492 11.39 18.82 10.77
CA LYS A 492 10.92 20.10 11.30
C LYS A 492 9.77 20.63 10.45
N PHE A 493 8.65 20.87 11.10
CA PHE A 493 7.48 21.51 10.53
C PHE A 493 7.38 22.92 11.10
N ASN A 494 7.71 23.93 10.31
CA ASN A 494 7.44 25.32 10.70
C ASN A 494 6.00 25.63 10.31
N HIS A 495 5.21 26.12 11.27
CA HIS A 495 3.78 26.34 11.09
C HIS A 495 3.28 27.54 11.90
N GLN A 496 2.05 27.96 11.65
CA GLN A 496 1.34 28.97 12.43
C GLN A 496 0.84 28.39 13.76
N VAL A 497 0.43 29.27 14.69
CA VAL A 497 0.05 28.90 16.07
C VAL A 497 -1.16 27.98 16.15
N ASN A 498 -2.08 28.11 15.22
CA ASN A 498 -3.30 27.32 15.11
C ASN A 498 -3.14 26.08 14.22
N CYS A 499 -1.94 25.79 13.72
CA CYS A 499 -1.66 24.62 12.90
C CYS A 499 -0.99 23.54 13.74
N ASN A 500 -1.52 22.32 13.70
CA ASN A 500 -1.00 21.16 14.43
C ASN A 500 -0.61 20.04 13.47
N ILE A 501 0.40 19.24 13.85
CA ILE A 501 0.84 18.05 13.11
C ILE A 501 0.48 16.80 13.92
N GLU A 502 -0.38 15.96 13.37
CA GLU A 502 -0.93 14.77 14.01
C GLU A 502 -0.47 13.48 13.29
N PRO A 503 -0.08 12.41 14.03
CA PRO A 503 0.22 11.11 13.45
C PRO A 503 -1.05 10.40 12.93
N GLU A 504 -0.97 9.68 11.80
CA GLU A 504 -2.11 8.91 11.28
C GLU A 504 -2.25 7.49 11.86
N SER A 505 -1.18 6.91 12.44
CA SER A 505 -1.23 5.55 12.99
C SER A 505 -0.58 5.44 14.37
N GLU A 506 -0.87 4.34 15.08
CA GLU A 506 -0.28 4.03 16.39
C GLU A 506 1.25 3.96 16.36
N MET A 507 1.84 3.61 15.21
CA MET A 507 3.29 3.60 15.04
C MET A 507 3.87 5.01 15.16
N GLU A 508 3.35 5.97 14.40
CA GLU A 508 3.81 7.36 14.45
C GLU A 508 3.47 8.04 15.77
N GLN A 509 2.41 7.61 16.47
CA GLN A 509 2.11 8.06 17.84
C GLN A 509 3.22 7.73 18.84
N GLY A 510 3.99 6.65 18.59
CA GLY A 510 5.10 6.22 19.43
C GLY A 510 6.41 6.98 19.19
N PHE A 511 6.46 7.95 18.27
CA PHE A 511 7.66 8.73 18.00
C PHE A 511 7.89 9.82 19.05
N GLU A 512 9.14 10.24 19.20
CA GLU A 512 9.46 11.44 19.97
C GLU A 512 9.04 12.68 19.17
N ILE A 513 8.10 13.45 19.73
CA ILE A 513 7.54 14.64 19.09
C ILE A 513 7.61 15.81 20.06
N SER A 514 8.40 16.82 19.70
CA SER A 514 8.47 18.10 20.40
C SER A 514 7.54 19.10 19.72
N ARG A 515 6.57 19.65 20.46
CA ARG A 515 5.57 20.60 19.95
C ARG A 515 5.77 21.97 20.57
N GLY A 516 6.11 22.95 19.74
CA GLY A 516 6.11 24.37 20.06
C GLY A 516 4.94 25.09 19.40
N SER A 517 4.79 26.38 19.71
CA SER A 517 3.71 27.21 19.16
C SER A 517 3.84 27.51 17.66
N SER A 518 5.00 27.29 17.04
CA SER A 518 5.20 27.55 15.59
C SER A 518 6.15 26.56 14.93
N LEU A 519 6.50 25.50 15.66
CA LEU A 519 7.45 24.50 15.25
C LEU A 519 7.07 23.16 15.89
N THR A 520 6.91 22.14 15.06
CA THR A 520 6.85 20.76 15.51
C THR A 520 8.09 20.03 15.00
N ILE A 521 8.79 19.33 15.89
CA ILE A 521 9.95 18.49 15.55
C ILE A 521 9.59 17.04 15.83
N ILE A 522 9.84 16.18 14.85
CA ILE A 522 9.59 14.75 14.91
C ILE A 522 10.90 14.01 14.72
N THR A 523 11.23 13.10 15.63
CA THR A 523 12.43 12.27 15.55
C THR A 523 12.08 10.91 14.98
N ILE A 524 12.57 10.60 13.77
CA ILE A 524 12.29 9.35 13.05
C ILE A 524 13.48 8.38 13.22
N PRO A 525 13.28 7.22 13.88
CA PRO A 525 14.36 6.29 14.14
C PRO A 525 14.85 5.57 12.86
N PRO A 526 16.07 5.02 12.86
CA PRO A 526 16.63 4.24 11.77
C PRO A 526 16.02 2.84 11.73
N LYS A 527 14.74 2.76 11.31
CA LYS A 527 14.03 1.50 11.13
C LYS A 527 13.36 1.50 9.75
N PRO A 528 13.52 0.43 8.94
CA PRO A 528 13.04 0.42 7.56
C PRO A 528 11.52 0.54 7.39
N TYR A 529 10.75 0.31 8.45
CA TYR A 529 9.29 0.48 8.47
C TYR A 529 8.87 1.88 8.95
N CYS A 530 9.81 2.67 9.49
CA CYS A 530 9.63 4.07 9.87
C CYS A 530 10.09 5.05 8.78
N ASP A 531 10.70 4.58 7.69
CA ASP A 531 11.20 5.46 6.62
C ASP A 531 10.08 6.17 5.86
N LYS A 532 8.89 5.58 5.80
CA LYS A 532 7.70 6.21 5.20
C LYS A 532 6.62 6.37 6.25
N THR A 533 6.32 7.61 6.62
CA THR A 533 5.38 7.93 7.69
C THR A 533 4.30 8.88 7.21
N HIS A 534 3.11 8.78 7.81
CA HIS A 534 1.92 9.52 7.38
C HIS A 534 1.42 10.43 8.49
N TRP A 535 1.18 11.69 8.13
CA TRP A 535 0.80 12.73 9.07
C TRP A 535 -0.37 13.53 8.53
N THR A 536 -1.15 14.12 9.44
CA THR A 536 -2.21 15.06 9.12
C THR A 536 -1.84 16.44 9.66
N VAL A 537 -1.85 17.43 8.79
CA VAL A 537 -1.83 18.85 9.14
C VAL A 537 -3.25 19.25 9.51
N VAL A 538 -3.43 19.81 10.69
CA VAL A 538 -4.72 20.25 11.22
C VAL A 538 -4.65 21.76 11.43
N ASP A 539 -5.29 22.50 10.53
CA ASP A 539 -5.45 23.94 10.63
C ASP A 539 -6.73 24.22 11.44
N ALA A 540 -6.55 24.73 12.66
CA ALA A 540 -7.66 25.07 13.54
C ALA A 540 -8.20 26.46 13.19
N ASP A 541 -9.50 26.54 12.95
CA ASP A 541 -10.21 27.80 12.80
C ASP A 541 -11.01 28.12 14.07
N ASP A 542 -10.51 29.09 14.84
CA ASP A 542 -11.15 29.57 16.07
C ASP A 542 -12.56 30.14 15.81
N LYS A 543 -12.86 30.59 14.58
CA LYS A 543 -14.16 31.18 14.23
C LYS A 543 -15.22 30.11 13.93
N THR A 544 -14.86 29.09 13.16
CA THR A 544 -15.82 28.07 12.70
C THR A 544 -15.83 26.81 13.55
N LYS A 545 -14.81 26.60 14.40
CA LYS A 545 -14.59 25.37 15.19
C LYS A 545 -14.51 24.09 14.33
N VAL A 546 -14.33 24.23 13.02
CA VAL A 546 -14.11 23.13 12.09
C VAL A 546 -12.65 23.16 11.71
N ASN A 547 -11.91 22.13 12.08
CA ASN A 547 -10.49 22.05 11.73
C ASN A 547 -10.35 21.50 10.31
N ALA A 548 -9.70 22.26 9.44
CA ALA A 548 -9.35 21.80 8.10
C ALA A 548 -8.16 20.84 8.20
N LYS A 549 -8.20 19.75 7.41
CA LYS A 549 -7.21 18.66 7.50
C LYS A 549 -6.56 18.39 6.15
N THR A 550 -5.25 18.25 6.15
CA THR A 550 -4.46 17.91 4.96
C THR A 550 -3.48 16.79 5.27
N LYS A 551 -3.50 15.73 4.45
CA LYS A 551 -2.58 14.60 4.59
C LYS A 551 -1.24 14.90 3.96
N ILE A 552 -0.17 14.49 4.63
CA ILE A 552 1.21 14.59 4.14
C ILE A 552 1.95 13.28 4.39
N THR A 553 2.93 12.99 3.55
CA THR A 553 3.81 11.82 3.72
C THR A 553 5.25 12.27 3.83
N ILE A 554 5.97 11.74 4.81
CA ILE A 554 7.42 11.96 4.93
C ILE A 554 8.14 10.68 4.54
N LEU A 555 9.07 10.79 3.60
CA LEU A 555 9.98 9.72 3.21
C LEU A 555 11.41 10.08 3.64
N ILE A 556 11.99 9.26 4.49
CA ILE A 556 13.42 9.29 4.79
C ILE A 556 14.09 8.31 3.84
N GLU A 557 14.78 8.83 2.83
CA GLU A 557 15.45 7.99 1.85
C GLU A 557 16.65 7.29 2.52
N ARG A 558 16.51 5.99 2.84
CA ARG A 558 17.57 5.10 3.34
C ARG A 558 17.64 3.83 2.51
N VAL A 559 18.84 3.45 2.10
CA VAL A 559 19.10 2.12 1.51
C VAL A 559 19.41 1.14 2.63
N TRP A 560 18.78 -0.03 2.56
CA TRP A 560 19.02 -1.13 3.50
C TRP A 560 19.51 -2.36 2.79
N TRP A 561 20.21 -3.23 3.51
CA TRP A 561 20.66 -4.50 2.98
C TRP A 561 20.59 -5.61 4.01
N ASN A 562 20.50 -6.85 3.54
CA ASN A 562 20.79 -8.03 4.36
C ASN A 562 21.24 -9.21 3.49
N ALA A 563 21.89 -10.20 4.09
CA ALA A 563 22.13 -11.48 3.44
C ALA A 563 20.97 -12.44 3.76
N GLY A 564 20.48 -13.15 2.76
CA GLY A 564 19.38 -14.10 2.87
C GLY A 564 19.43 -15.17 1.78
N ASP A 565 18.41 -16.02 1.72
CA ASP A 565 18.29 -17.00 0.64
C ASP A 565 17.58 -16.38 -0.57
N LEU A 566 17.85 -16.87 -1.78
CA LEU A 566 17.28 -16.34 -3.03
C LEU A 566 15.75 -16.43 -3.10
N ASN A 567 15.17 -17.41 -2.39
CA ASN A 567 13.75 -17.74 -2.50
C ASN A 567 12.83 -16.85 -1.62
N GLY A 568 13.38 -15.88 -0.88
CA GLY A 568 12.57 -14.95 -0.09
C GLY A 568 13.35 -13.77 0.47
N ALA A 569 12.78 -12.57 0.31
CA ALA A 569 13.35 -11.35 0.86
C ALA A 569 13.43 -11.43 2.41
N PRO A 570 14.50 -10.92 3.03
CA PRO A 570 14.67 -10.97 4.47
C PRO A 570 13.65 -10.07 5.17
N ALA A 571 13.08 -10.56 6.27
CA ALA A 571 12.19 -9.76 7.12
C ALA A 571 12.95 -8.69 7.93
N ASN A 572 14.21 -8.98 8.27
CA ASN A 572 15.08 -8.10 9.04
C ASN A 572 16.05 -7.40 8.09
N TRP A 573 16.05 -6.08 8.07
CA TRP A 573 16.94 -5.26 7.25
C TRP A 573 18.04 -4.65 8.12
N ARG A 574 19.22 -4.40 7.55
CA ARG A 574 20.38 -3.84 8.24
C ARG A 574 20.93 -2.64 7.49
N ASP A 575 21.66 -1.82 8.24
CA ASP A 575 22.36 -0.61 7.83
C ASP A 575 23.86 -0.69 8.16
N ARG A 576 24.36 -1.90 8.45
CA ARG A 576 25.75 -2.17 8.82
C ARG A 576 26.34 -3.25 7.95
N ILE A 577 27.65 -3.21 7.80
CA ILE A 577 28.43 -4.21 7.05
C ILE A 577 28.16 -5.61 7.62
N ILE A 578 27.88 -6.56 6.72
CA ILE A 578 27.59 -7.95 7.10
C ILE A 578 28.84 -8.80 6.87
N ALA A 579 29.20 -9.60 7.86
CA ALA A 579 30.27 -10.57 7.71
C ALA A 579 29.72 -11.85 7.09
N LEU A 580 30.30 -12.28 5.97
CA LEU A 580 29.98 -13.55 5.32
C LEU A 580 31.26 -14.39 5.15
N SER A 581 31.08 -15.69 4.95
CA SER A 581 32.17 -16.63 4.68
C SER A 581 32.34 -16.85 3.18
N ARG A 582 33.51 -17.36 2.76
CA ARG A 582 33.74 -17.74 1.36
C ARG A 582 32.80 -18.83 0.87
N GLN A 583 32.26 -19.66 1.77
CA GLN A 583 31.30 -20.72 1.41
C GLN A 583 29.98 -20.15 0.88
N ASP A 584 29.61 -18.94 1.32
CA ASP A 584 28.39 -18.24 0.90
C ASP A 584 28.46 -17.79 -0.57
N PHE A 585 29.65 -17.80 -1.17
CA PHE A 585 29.90 -17.42 -2.57
C PHE A 585 30.10 -18.62 -3.50
N THR A 586 30.00 -19.85 -3.01
CA THR A 586 30.17 -21.05 -3.86
C THR A 586 29.11 -21.12 -4.97
N ALA A 587 29.42 -21.79 -6.09
CA ALA A 587 28.50 -21.92 -7.22
C ALA A 587 27.16 -22.59 -6.84
N THR A 588 27.16 -23.44 -5.81
CA THR A 588 25.97 -24.11 -5.27
C THR A 588 25.25 -23.30 -4.18
N SER A 589 25.73 -22.10 -3.84
CA SER A 589 25.13 -21.27 -2.82
C SER A 589 23.78 -20.72 -3.28
N GLU A 590 22.79 -20.83 -2.39
CA GLU A 590 21.49 -20.16 -2.54
C GLU A 590 21.45 -18.78 -1.88
N LYS A 591 22.59 -18.30 -1.35
CA LYS A 591 22.66 -16.99 -0.69
C LYS A 591 22.60 -15.84 -1.70
N ALA A 592 21.93 -14.78 -1.28
CA ALA A 592 21.87 -13.50 -1.98
C ALA A 592 22.12 -12.34 -1.01
N LEU A 593 22.76 -11.30 -1.55
CA LEU A 593 22.69 -9.96 -1.00
C LEU A 593 21.36 -9.33 -1.41
N TRP A 594 20.49 -9.08 -0.45
CA TRP A 594 19.24 -8.38 -0.64
C TRP A 594 19.45 -6.89 -0.38
N LEU A 595 18.93 -6.06 -1.27
CA LEU A 595 18.93 -4.61 -1.16
C LEU A 595 17.49 -4.10 -1.14
N LYS A 596 17.20 -3.11 -0.29
CA LYS A 596 15.94 -2.37 -0.24
C LYS A 596 16.20 -0.89 -0.49
N PHE A 597 15.54 -0.35 -1.50
CA PHE A 597 15.58 1.04 -1.89
C PHE A 597 14.40 1.83 -1.28
N PRO A 598 14.52 3.17 -1.15
CA PRO A 598 13.50 4.01 -0.50
C PRO A 598 12.12 3.97 -1.15
N ARG A 599 12.07 3.87 -2.48
CA ARG A 599 10.83 3.89 -3.27
C ARG A 599 11.03 3.18 -4.59
N LYS A 600 9.91 2.80 -5.22
CA LYS A 600 9.89 2.27 -6.58
C LYS A 600 10.55 3.25 -7.55
N ARG A 601 11.18 2.72 -8.60
CA ARG A 601 11.83 3.52 -9.66
C ARG A 601 12.93 4.46 -9.18
N TRP A 602 13.45 4.26 -7.96
CA TRP A 602 14.50 5.11 -7.41
C TRP A 602 15.84 4.91 -8.11
N VAL A 603 16.15 3.67 -8.48
CA VAL A 603 17.30 3.30 -9.32
C VAL A 603 16.82 2.29 -10.37
N THR A 604 17.40 2.33 -11.55
CA THR A 604 17.13 1.37 -12.64
C THR A 604 18.21 0.30 -12.75
N LYS A 605 19.43 0.62 -12.30
CA LYS A 605 20.61 -0.23 -12.37
C LYS A 605 21.51 0.01 -11.17
N ILE A 606 22.15 -1.05 -10.70
CA ILE A 606 23.25 -1.00 -9.73
C ILE A 606 24.45 -1.80 -10.25
N GLU A 607 25.61 -1.56 -9.65
CA GLU A 607 26.81 -2.36 -9.84
C GLU A 607 27.25 -2.93 -8.49
N VAL A 608 27.71 -4.17 -8.47
CA VAL A 608 28.13 -4.86 -7.24
C VAL A 608 29.45 -5.58 -7.46
N GLY A 609 30.36 -5.54 -6.50
CA GLY A 609 31.67 -6.19 -6.63
C GLY A 609 32.68 -5.76 -5.56
N PHE A 610 33.89 -6.33 -5.64
CA PHE A 610 35.01 -5.99 -4.75
C PHE A 610 35.81 -4.78 -5.24
N ASN A 611 35.90 -4.64 -6.57
CA ASN A 611 36.47 -3.50 -7.27
C ASN A 611 35.47 -3.00 -8.31
N ARG A 612 35.35 -1.69 -8.49
CA ARG A 612 34.42 -1.06 -9.43
C ARG A 612 34.70 -1.47 -10.88
N ASP A 613 35.98 -1.57 -11.27
CA ASP A 613 36.37 -1.92 -12.64
C ASP A 613 36.00 -3.36 -13.03
N ARG A 614 35.77 -4.22 -12.02
CA ARG A 614 35.37 -5.63 -12.16
C ARG A 614 33.96 -5.88 -11.60
N SER A 615 33.18 -4.82 -11.42
CA SER A 615 31.83 -4.93 -10.86
C SER A 615 30.86 -5.54 -11.86
N ARG A 616 29.82 -6.19 -11.33
CA ARG A 616 28.76 -6.83 -12.12
C ARG A 616 27.51 -5.95 -12.09
N PRO A 617 26.90 -5.63 -13.25
CA PRO A 617 25.69 -4.83 -13.31
C PRO A 617 24.43 -5.67 -13.03
N TYR A 618 23.49 -5.09 -12.29
CA TYR A 618 22.17 -5.68 -12.04
C TYR A 618 21.07 -4.65 -12.32
N ASN A 619 20.05 -5.07 -13.07
CA ASN A 619 18.86 -4.26 -13.33
C ASN A 619 17.90 -4.35 -12.15
N VAL A 620 17.34 -3.22 -11.76
CA VAL A 620 16.33 -3.13 -10.71
C VAL A 620 14.95 -3.13 -11.36
N ASP A 621 14.09 -4.05 -10.92
CA ASP A 621 12.68 -4.07 -11.31
C ASP A 621 12.01 -2.77 -10.83
N VAL A 622 11.61 -1.92 -11.79
CA VAL A 622 11.08 -0.57 -11.52
C VAL A 622 9.83 -0.58 -10.65
N GLU A 623 9.11 -1.71 -10.59
CA GLU A 623 7.90 -1.86 -9.76
C GLU A 623 8.18 -2.41 -8.36
N LYS A 624 9.44 -2.75 -8.06
CA LYS A 624 9.87 -3.26 -6.76
C LYS A 624 10.83 -2.29 -6.09
N GLU A 625 10.76 -2.30 -4.76
CA GLU A 625 11.69 -1.58 -3.88
C GLU A 625 12.82 -2.49 -3.39
N VAL A 626 12.77 -3.78 -3.73
CA VAL A 626 13.66 -4.81 -3.22
C VAL A 626 14.22 -5.62 -4.37
N MET A 627 15.52 -5.93 -4.30
CA MET A 627 16.20 -6.81 -5.27
C MET A 627 17.16 -7.76 -4.57
N ALA A 628 17.44 -8.89 -5.23
CA ALA A 628 18.41 -9.88 -4.82
C ALA A 628 19.60 -9.90 -5.79
N VAL A 629 20.80 -9.94 -5.23
CA VAL A 629 22.06 -10.13 -5.94
C VAL A 629 22.61 -11.49 -5.51
N PRO A 630 22.55 -12.53 -6.36
CA PRO A 630 23.06 -13.86 -6.02
C PRO A 630 24.55 -13.82 -5.71
N LEU A 631 24.97 -14.33 -4.54
CA LEU A 631 26.39 -14.29 -4.16
C LEU A 631 27.24 -15.28 -4.96
N ARG A 632 26.63 -16.37 -5.46
CA ARG A 632 27.27 -17.33 -6.37
C ARG A 632 27.77 -16.71 -7.68
N ASP A 633 27.23 -15.55 -8.07
CA ASP A 633 27.66 -14.85 -9.28
C ASP A 633 29.11 -14.34 -9.15
N PHE A 634 29.66 -14.30 -7.93
CA PHE A 634 31.03 -13.87 -7.63
C PHE A 634 31.94 -15.03 -7.22
N CYS A 635 31.55 -16.28 -7.52
CA CYS A 635 32.33 -17.46 -7.15
C CYS A 635 33.72 -17.53 -7.80
N ASP A 636 33.90 -16.81 -8.90
CA ASP A 636 35.10 -16.71 -9.73
C ASP A 636 35.97 -15.48 -9.40
N ALA A 637 35.60 -14.69 -8.38
CA ALA A 637 36.36 -13.51 -8.00
C ALA A 637 37.64 -13.88 -7.23
N GLU A 638 38.77 -13.28 -7.59
CA GLU A 638 40.08 -13.49 -6.95
C GLU A 638 40.03 -13.26 -5.43
N GLU A 639 39.21 -12.31 -4.97
CA GLU A 639 38.99 -12.01 -3.56
C GLU A 639 38.34 -13.16 -2.78
N ILE A 640 37.59 -14.04 -3.45
CA ILE A 640 37.02 -15.25 -2.86
C ILE A 640 38.08 -16.35 -2.77
N GLU A 641 38.98 -16.46 -3.76
CA GLU A 641 40.06 -17.46 -3.75
C GLU A 641 41.16 -17.12 -2.75
N ASN A 642 41.51 -15.84 -2.59
CA ASN A 642 42.53 -15.41 -1.64
C ASN A 642 42.00 -15.55 -0.20
N ARG A 643 42.52 -16.55 0.52
CA ARG A 643 42.13 -16.87 1.91
C ARG A 643 42.88 -16.08 2.97
N GLN A 644 44.00 -15.44 2.63
CA GLN A 644 44.89 -14.82 3.61
C GLN A 644 44.47 -13.39 3.96
N GLU A 645 43.71 -12.74 3.08
CA GLU A 645 43.30 -11.36 3.23
C GLU A 645 41.82 -11.21 3.57
N GLN A 646 41.50 -10.04 4.13
CA GLN A 646 40.14 -9.59 4.33
C GLN A 646 39.70 -8.73 3.14
N PHE A 647 38.53 -9.03 2.59
CA PHE A 647 37.96 -8.26 1.47
C PHE A 647 36.62 -7.62 1.85
N THR A 648 36.27 -6.57 1.14
CA THR A 648 34.98 -5.89 1.27
C THR A 648 34.28 -5.84 -0.08
N MET A 649 32.99 -6.16 -0.09
CA MET A 649 32.15 -6.01 -1.28
C MET A 649 31.35 -4.72 -1.16
N LYS A 650 31.23 -4.02 -2.29
CA LYS A 650 30.56 -2.73 -2.39
C LYS A 650 29.41 -2.78 -3.39
N ILE A 651 28.52 -1.82 -3.24
CA ILE A 651 27.50 -1.48 -4.23
C ILE A 651 27.76 -0.07 -4.74
N TRP A 652 27.47 0.16 -6.02
CA TRP A 652 27.45 1.46 -6.67
C TRP A 652 26.12 1.66 -7.36
N PHE A 653 25.54 2.85 -7.23
CA PHE A 653 24.25 3.16 -7.87
C PHE A 653 24.08 4.66 -8.10
N LEU A 654 23.19 5.00 -9.03
CA LEU A 654 22.93 6.37 -9.49
C LEU A 654 21.40 6.61 -9.48
N PRO A 655 20.83 7.21 -8.42
CA PRO A 655 19.39 7.47 -8.34
C PRO A 655 18.93 8.57 -9.31
N GLU A 656 19.77 9.59 -9.50
CA GLU A 656 19.58 10.72 -10.41
C GLU A 656 20.93 10.98 -11.11
N GLU A 657 20.93 11.45 -12.37
CA GLU A 657 22.11 11.48 -13.27
C GLU A 657 23.33 12.31 -12.80
N THR A 658 23.34 12.80 -11.57
CA THR A 658 24.28 13.78 -11.05
C THR A 658 25.33 13.22 -10.08
N HIS A 659 25.06 12.10 -9.37
CA HIS A 659 26.01 11.59 -8.36
C HIS A 659 25.96 10.07 -8.14
N THR A 660 27.09 9.38 -8.34
CA THR A 660 27.22 7.94 -8.01
C THR A 660 27.45 7.76 -6.51
N TYR A 661 26.58 6.99 -5.87
CA TYR A 661 26.74 6.56 -4.48
C TYR A 661 27.53 5.26 -4.40
N GLU A 662 28.30 5.09 -3.32
CA GLU A 662 29.10 3.90 -3.02
C GLU A 662 28.91 3.49 -1.56
N ALA A 663 28.66 2.19 -1.31
CA ALA A 663 28.59 1.66 0.05
C ALA A 663 29.28 0.30 0.18
N ILE A 664 30.00 0.10 1.29
CA ILE A 664 30.49 -1.21 1.69
C ILE A 664 29.34 -1.96 2.37
N VAL A 665 28.94 -3.09 1.79
CA VAL A 665 27.78 -3.88 2.25
C VAL A 665 28.20 -5.17 2.94
N LEU A 666 29.28 -5.81 2.48
CA LEU A 666 29.77 -7.07 3.01
C LEU A 666 31.25 -6.99 3.35
N ARG A 667 31.67 -7.83 4.30
CA ARG A 667 33.06 -8.09 4.65
C ARG A 667 33.30 -9.60 4.69
N ILE A 668 34.38 -10.02 4.06
CA ILE A 668 34.84 -11.40 4.04
C ILE A 668 36.13 -11.46 4.87
N PRO A 669 36.14 -12.11 6.05
CA PRO A 669 37.30 -12.15 6.92
C PRO A 669 38.40 -13.04 6.32
N ALA A 670 39.67 -12.79 6.66
CA ALA A 670 40.75 -13.73 6.36
C ALA A 670 40.52 -15.08 7.07
N GLU A 671 40.83 -16.19 6.41
CA GLU A 671 40.93 -17.49 7.07
C GLU A 671 42.28 -17.52 7.80
N LEU A 672 42.26 -17.41 9.13
CA LEU A 672 43.48 -17.54 9.92
C LEU A 672 44.18 -18.87 9.57
N PRO A 673 45.50 -18.88 9.34
CA PRO A 673 46.22 -20.12 9.09
C PRO A 673 46.02 -21.07 10.29
N ARG A 674 45.65 -22.32 10.00
CA ARG A 674 45.66 -23.39 11.00
C ARG A 674 47.09 -23.52 11.51
N VAL A 675 47.36 -23.04 12.72
CA VAL A 675 48.61 -23.34 13.42
C VAL A 675 48.61 -24.84 13.72
N GLU A 676 49.36 -25.61 12.95
CA GLU A 676 49.75 -26.96 13.33
C GLU A 676 50.64 -26.86 14.58
N LEU A 677 50.05 -27.08 15.75
CA LEU A 677 50.78 -27.21 17.00
C LEU A 677 51.63 -28.49 16.94
N LYS A 678 52.84 -28.39 16.42
CA LYS A 678 53.91 -29.32 16.75
C LYS A 678 54.21 -29.15 18.25
N GLN A 679 54.05 -30.25 18.98
CA GLN A 679 54.34 -30.34 20.40
C GLN A 679 55.83 -30.07 20.65
N GLN A 680 56.15 -29.13 21.54
CA GLN A 680 57.15 -29.25 22.64
C GLN A 680 57.47 -27.87 23.25
N GLY A 681 57.45 -27.79 24.59
CA GLY A 681 58.27 -26.87 25.39
C GLY A 681 57.69 -25.49 25.76
N GLU A 682 57.06 -25.41 26.93
CA GLU A 682 57.10 -24.32 27.94
C GLU A 682 57.58 -22.90 27.56
N GLN A 683 56.67 -21.91 27.53
CA GLN A 683 56.43 -20.85 28.56
C GLN A 683 55.68 -19.63 27.97
N LEU A 684 54.70 -19.14 28.74
CA LEU A 684 53.73 -18.06 28.45
C LEU A 684 54.35 -16.65 28.74
N PRO A 685 53.81 -15.51 28.22
CA PRO A 685 52.50 -15.03 28.69
C PRO A 685 51.55 -14.46 27.63
N THR A 686 50.29 -14.68 27.96
CA THR A 686 49.02 -14.37 27.31
C THR A 686 48.60 -12.91 27.35
N SER A 687 48.02 -12.49 26.23
CA SER A 687 47.10 -11.37 26.08
C SER A 687 45.79 -11.57 26.88
N LYS A 688 45.26 -10.45 27.38
CA LYS A 688 43.92 -10.34 27.95
C LYS A 688 42.91 -10.20 26.81
N GLU A 689 41.93 -11.09 26.75
CA GLU A 689 40.59 -10.74 26.27
C GLU A 689 39.55 -11.64 26.97
N ASN A 690 38.60 -10.97 27.62
CA ASN A 690 37.51 -11.57 28.38
C ASN A 690 36.39 -11.95 27.41
N ASN A 691 36.14 -13.25 27.24
CA ASN A 691 34.88 -13.76 26.71
C ASN A 691 34.20 -14.62 27.78
N VAL A 692 32.95 -14.28 28.07
CA VAL A 692 32.06 -14.97 29.02
C VAL A 692 31.66 -16.32 28.41
N ILE A 693 32.19 -17.41 28.95
CA ILE A 693 31.95 -18.78 28.47
C ILE A 693 30.77 -19.39 29.23
N ALA A 694 29.73 -19.85 28.52
CA ALA A 694 28.70 -20.70 29.11
C ALA A 694 29.29 -22.07 29.49
N PHE A 695 29.34 -22.38 30.79
CA PHE A 695 30.02 -23.56 31.33
C PHE A 695 29.10 -24.79 31.41
N ASN A 696 28.90 -25.46 30.28
CA ASN A 696 28.35 -26.83 30.27
C ASN A 696 29.46 -27.86 30.11
N ALA A 697 29.28 -29.04 30.72
CA ALA A 697 30.25 -30.14 30.65
C ALA A 697 30.38 -30.70 29.22
N ILE A 698 31.56 -31.22 28.87
CA ILE A 698 31.77 -31.89 27.59
C ILE A 698 31.75 -33.40 27.83
N VAL A 699 30.93 -34.15 27.09
CA VAL A 699 30.75 -35.60 27.26
C VAL A 699 30.98 -36.32 25.94
N LYS A 700 31.32 -37.61 25.99
CA LYS A 700 31.32 -38.46 24.80
C LYS A 700 29.87 -38.74 24.34
N CYS A 701 29.66 -38.79 23.03
CA CYS A 701 28.41 -39.28 22.47
C CYS A 701 28.19 -40.75 22.89
N PRO A 702 27.00 -41.13 23.41
CA PRO A 702 26.70 -42.51 23.72
C PRO A 702 26.54 -43.31 22.42
N GLY A 703 27.30 -44.41 22.26
CA GLY A 703 27.25 -45.29 21.09
C GLY A 703 28.61 -45.50 20.41
N ARG A 704 28.93 -46.74 20.03
CA ARG A 704 30.24 -47.09 19.40
C ARG A 704 30.45 -46.43 18.04
N HIS A 705 29.38 -46.15 17.30
CA HIS A 705 29.40 -45.52 15.97
C HIS A 705 29.86 -44.05 15.97
N HIS A 706 29.88 -43.40 17.14
CA HIS A 706 30.34 -42.02 17.23
C HIS A 706 31.85 -41.90 17.46
N HIS A 707 32.61 -43.02 17.47
CA HIS A 707 34.07 -43.06 17.63
C HIS A 707 34.61 -42.13 18.74
N GLY A 708 33.88 -42.00 19.85
CA GLY A 708 34.27 -41.14 20.96
C GLY A 708 34.17 -39.62 20.71
N LYS A 709 33.47 -39.17 19.66
CA LYS A 709 33.17 -37.75 19.40
C LYS A 709 32.59 -37.09 20.64
N LEU A 710 33.08 -35.89 20.93
CA LEU A 710 32.68 -35.08 22.08
C LEU A 710 31.48 -34.20 21.73
N ARG A 711 30.57 -34.03 22.68
CA ARG A 711 29.40 -33.15 22.60
C ARG A 711 29.22 -32.36 23.89
N GLN A 712 28.42 -31.31 23.83
CA GLN A 712 27.99 -30.60 25.03
C GLN A 712 26.99 -31.47 25.81
N GLY A 713 27.30 -31.72 27.08
CA GLY A 713 26.46 -32.41 28.05
C GLY A 713 25.51 -31.45 28.74
N ARG A 714 24.48 -31.99 29.40
CA ARG A 714 23.48 -31.19 30.13
C ARG A 714 24.01 -30.58 31.43
N GLY A 715 25.12 -31.11 31.96
CA GLY A 715 25.77 -30.61 33.17
C GLY A 715 26.95 -31.48 33.60
N PHE A 716 27.72 -30.99 34.57
CA PHE A 716 28.77 -31.73 35.27
C PHE A 716 28.15 -32.71 36.25
N ASN A 717 28.82 -33.82 36.51
CA ASN A 717 28.39 -34.77 37.54
C ASN A 717 29.11 -34.50 38.86
N LYS A 718 28.69 -35.20 39.92
CA LYS A 718 29.22 -34.97 41.26
C LYS A 718 30.72 -35.27 41.33
N GLY A 719 31.18 -36.35 40.71
CA GLY A 719 32.59 -36.74 40.71
C GLY A 719 33.51 -35.74 40.00
N GLU A 720 33.04 -35.04 38.96
CA GLU A 720 33.82 -33.99 38.30
C GLU A 720 33.89 -32.70 39.11
N ILE A 721 32.81 -32.35 39.82
CA ILE A 721 32.76 -31.17 40.71
C ILE A 721 33.66 -31.40 41.93
N ASP A 722 33.50 -32.55 42.59
CA ASP A 722 34.32 -32.92 43.75
C ASP A 722 35.80 -33.09 43.34
N GLY A 723 36.06 -33.69 42.18
CA GLY A 723 37.41 -33.86 41.63
C GLY A 723 38.11 -32.54 41.26
N ALA A 724 37.35 -31.46 41.08
CA ALA A 724 37.86 -30.11 40.91
C ALA A 724 38.07 -29.34 42.23
N GLY A 725 37.81 -29.97 43.38
CA GLY A 725 37.93 -29.36 44.70
C GLY A 725 36.80 -28.39 45.04
N LEU A 726 35.67 -28.47 44.34
CA LEU A 726 34.51 -27.61 44.54
C LEU A 726 33.45 -28.31 45.37
N THR A 727 32.86 -27.59 46.32
CA THR A 727 31.63 -28.04 46.98
C THR A 727 30.42 -27.77 46.08
N MET A 728 29.35 -28.55 46.24
CA MET A 728 28.09 -28.31 45.52
C MET A 728 27.51 -26.90 45.76
N LYS A 729 27.77 -26.31 46.93
CA LYS A 729 27.39 -24.92 47.25
C LYS A 729 28.19 -23.92 46.39
N GLN A 730 29.50 -24.14 46.23
CA GLN A 730 30.35 -23.32 45.34
C GLN A 730 29.97 -23.49 43.87
N ALA A 731 29.67 -24.72 43.42
CA ALA A 731 29.26 -24.98 42.04
C ALA A 731 27.95 -24.24 41.68
N LYS A 732 26.99 -24.17 42.62
CA LYS A 732 25.75 -23.40 42.46
C LYS A 732 26.02 -21.89 42.39
N ASN A 733 26.93 -21.38 43.21
CA ASN A 733 27.34 -19.96 43.19
C ASN A 733 28.06 -19.58 41.88
N PHE A 734 28.75 -20.53 41.23
CA PHE A 734 29.39 -20.33 39.94
C PHE A 734 28.47 -20.61 38.74
N HIS A 735 27.16 -20.76 38.96
CA HIS A 735 26.17 -21.07 37.92
C HIS A 735 26.52 -22.30 37.05
N LEU A 736 27.21 -23.30 37.62
CA LEU A 736 27.57 -24.53 36.90
C LEU A 736 26.37 -25.46 36.78
N ALA A 737 26.05 -25.90 35.56
CA ALA A 737 24.98 -26.86 35.33
C ALA A 737 25.35 -28.24 35.91
N TYR A 738 24.50 -28.82 36.75
CA TYR A 738 24.71 -30.12 37.39
C TYR A 738 23.74 -31.18 36.86
N ASP A 739 24.26 -32.34 36.43
CA ASP A 739 23.46 -33.48 35.98
C ASP A 739 23.62 -34.69 36.91
N LYS A 740 22.61 -34.90 37.77
CA LYS A 740 22.58 -36.00 38.75
C LYS A 740 22.54 -37.40 38.12
N ARG A 741 22.19 -37.51 36.83
CA ARG A 741 21.99 -38.81 36.16
C ARG A 741 23.25 -39.35 35.52
N ARG A 742 24.32 -38.55 35.46
CA ARG A 742 25.55 -38.90 34.74
C ARG A 742 26.60 -39.47 35.69
N ASN A 743 26.91 -40.75 35.55
CA ASN A 743 27.90 -41.41 36.41
C ASN A 743 29.33 -41.39 35.82
N SER A 744 29.49 -41.02 34.55
CA SER A 744 30.79 -40.90 33.89
C SER A 744 31.48 -39.58 34.23
N SER A 745 32.67 -39.66 34.81
CA SER A 745 33.54 -38.52 35.08
C SER A 745 34.68 -38.46 34.07
N HIS A 746 34.99 -37.26 33.59
CA HIS A 746 36.03 -37.04 32.60
C HIS A 746 37.07 -36.03 33.07
N LEU A 747 38.34 -36.39 32.93
CA LEU A 747 39.47 -35.59 33.43
C LEU A 747 39.55 -34.20 32.78
N TRP A 748 39.16 -34.07 31.51
CA TRP A 748 39.12 -32.76 30.84
C TRP A 748 38.08 -31.80 31.42
N ASN A 749 36.96 -32.32 31.95
CA ASN A 749 35.97 -31.50 32.64
C ASN A 749 36.47 -31.10 34.03
N ILE A 750 37.15 -32.00 34.74
CA ILE A 750 37.80 -31.69 36.04
C ILE A 750 38.84 -30.59 35.86
N ASN A 751 39.73 -30.71 34.88
CA ASN A 751 40.77 -29.71 34.62
C ASN A 751 40.16 -28.37 34.18
N ARG A 752 39.09 -28.40 33.38
CA ARG A 752 38.34 -27.20 32.99
C ARG A 752 37.71 -26.51 34.20
N LEU A 753 37.13 -27.28 35.12
CA LEU A 753 36.59 -26.75 36.38
C LEU A 753 37.69 -26.19 37.30
N LYS A 754 38.83 -26.87 37.43
CA LYS A 754 39.99 -26.35 38.18
C LYS A 754 40.50 -25.03 37.62
N ALA A 755 40.62 -24.91 36.30
CA ALA A 755 41.02 -23.67 35.65
C ALA A 755 40.02 -22.52 35.91
N ILE A 756 38.72 -22.82 35.98
CA ILE A 756 37.69 -21.84 36.34
C ILE A 756 37.85 -21.44 37.81
N THR A 757 38.02 -22.39 38.72
CA THR A 757 38.23 -22.13 40.15
C THR A 757 39.48 -21.29 40.40
N GLU A 758 40.60 -21.60 39.73
CA GLU A 758 41.83 -20.81 39.81
C GLU A 758 41.66 -19.38 39.28
N ARG A 759 40.89 -19.22 38.20
CA ARG A 759 40.59 -17.90 37.61
C ARG A 759 39.66 -17.08 38.52
N CYS A 760 38.68 -17.71 39.16
CA CYS A 760 37.79 -17.08 40.13
C CYS A 760 38.52 -16.72 41.44
N ASN A 761 39.49 -17.55 41.88
CA ASN A 761 40.30 -17.26 43.06
C ASN A 761 41.35 -16.16 42.81
N LYS A 762 41.87 -16.03 41.58
CA LYS A 762 42.79 -14.94 41.17
C LYS A 762 42.10 -13.59 40.97
N HIS A 763 40.82 -13.56 40.62
CA HIS A 763 40.05 -12.32 40.38
C HIS A 763 39.06 -12.03 41.50
N GLY A 764 39.52 -12.05 42.77
CA GLY A 764 38.71 -11.90 43.97
C GLY A 764 37.44 -11.04 43.79
N LYS A 765 36.28 -11.67 43.95
CA LYS A 765 34.92 -11.09 43.94
C LYS A 765 34.62 -10.17 42.73
N LEU A 766 33.92 -10.71 41.73
CA LEU A 766 33.00 -9.91 40.92
C LEU A 766 31.75 -9.62 41.77
N SER A 767 31.39 -8.33 41.83
CA SER A 767 30.32 -7.79 42.64
C SER A 767 28.95 -8.35 42.27
N SER A 768 28.07 -8.32 43.27
CA SER A 768 26.63 -8.12 43.11
C SER A 768 26.27 -7.05 42.09
#